data_AF-A0A484BBL8-F1
#
_entry.id   AF-A0A484BBL8-F1
#
_cell.length_a   1.000
_cell.length_b   1.000
_cell.length_c   1.000
_cell.angle_alpha   90.00
_cell.angle_beta   90.00
_cell.angle_gamma   90.00
#
_symmetry.space_group_name_H-M   'P 1'
#
loop_
_entity.id
_entity.type
_entity.pdbx_description
1 polymer ?
#
loop_
_entity_poly.entity_id
_entity_poly.type
_entity_poly.pdbx_seq_one_letter_code
_entity_poly.pdbx_strand_id
1 'polypeptide(L)'
;MKFTLIIARLNFLAVVLLSLVYCSQQASTNCYDNHDGFNAIINNLPSDPGSAIDTLGTLAQAPPMTTNPPIDASVWKCCCWEATNHNEFECRCEGEALTRVPQTLKLPLQRLTIASAGLPRLRSMGLKVYAPTLLDVAFIDCLQLETIQSGAFSNLTVLRAIYISNAPKLSYLAKNVFEGISDTIEIIRIINSGLKTVPDLGDLPPYNILQMIDLDNNQISRIDSKSIQVKTAQLVLANNEITFIDDSAFLGSKIAKLSLNDNHKLTEIHPNAFNGIIDMTELDLSSTSLVRLPSAGLQTLEVLYIANTHTLKTIPSIYNFQNLQRAHLTHSFHCCAFQFPSRHDPQRHAQRVQEVEKWRDQCKGTRDVHTNYERSLSMNNLTPLANVSEVQPSGATINNLLGASTPNTYDYMADSVLNNIGIFHEEITINPDDDQLAEYCGNFTFRKPHVECYPMPNALNPCEDVMGYQWLRIAVWIVVALAIVGNVAVLTVILSIKSESPSVPRFLICHLAFADLCLGLYLLLIASIDAHSMGEYFNYAFDWQYGLGCKIAGFLTVFASHLSVFTLTVITIERWFAITHAMYLNKRIKLRPAAVIMLMGWIYSIVMSSLPLLGISNYSSTSICLPMEKRDIYDSIYLVLILGCNFLAFTIIAICYSQIYLSLGQETRRARQNHLGEMSVAKKMALLVFINFSCGAPIAFFGLTALAGYPLINVTKSKILLVFFYPLNSCADPYLYAILTSQYRQDLLTLLSKFGLCRQRALKYKHSDSMHGTSHYTIRGSIEREHSVGQKCQKIVAAEAQNMLRNNEDYV
;
A
#
# COMPACT_ATOMS: atom_id res chain seq x y z
N MET A 1 3.69 12.89 14.09
CA MET A 1 2.58 11.91 14.10
C MET A 1 2.95 10.61 14.81
N LYS A 2 3.99 9.86 14.42
CA LYS A 2 4.44 8.65 15.16
C LYS A 2 4.83 8.95 16.63
N PHE A 3 5.48 10.10 16.89
CA PHE A 3 5.83 10.53 18.25
C PHE A 3 4.59 10.90 19.10
N THR A 4 3.57 11.49 18.47
CA THR A 4 2.31 11.85 19.12
C THR A 4 1.46 10.61 19.44
N LEU A 5 1.53 9.57 18.61
CA LEU A 5 0.86 8.29 18.84
C LEU A 5 1.54 7.46 19.94
N ILE A 6 2.87 7.53 20.04
CA ILE A 6 3.64 6.90 21.13
C ILE A 6 3.36 7.63 22.45
N ILE A 7 3.33 8.96 22.45
CA ILE A 7 2.95 9.76 23.63
C ILE A 7 1.48 9.54 23.99
N ALA A 8 0.58 9.37 23.02
CA ALA A 8 -0.82 9.04 23.27
C ALA A 8 -0.98 7.61 23.81
N ARG A 9 -0.22 6.62 23.31
CA ARG A 9 -0.21 5.25 23.85
C ARG A 9 0.44 5.17 25.22
N LEU A 10 1.50 5.93 25.49
CA LEU A 10 2.13 6.03 26.82
C LEU A 10 1.26 6.80 27.81
N ASN A 11 0.56 7.87 27.37
CA ASN A 11 -0.43 8.56 28.19
C ASN A 11 -1.68 7.70 28.40
N PHE A 12 -2.09 6.89 27.42
CA PHE A 12 -3.19 5.94 27.59
C PHE A 12 -2.78 4.80 28.53
N LEU A 13 -1.56 4.26 28.43
CA LEU A 13 -1.02 3.30 29.39
C LEU A 13 -0.88 3.92 30.78
N ALA A 14 -0.41 5.17 30.86
CA ALA A 14 -0.27 5.90 32.12
C ALA A 14 -1.62 6.26 32.72
N VAL A 15 -2.63 6.60 31.91
CA VAL A 15 -4.01 6.83 32.35
C VAL A 15 -4.69 5.53 32.73
N VAL A 16 -4.46 4.42 32.04
CA VAL A 16 -4.99 3.10 32.44
C VAL A 16 -4.28 2.59 33.70
N LEU A 17 -2.97 2.78 33.84
CA LEU A 17 -2.23 2.48 35.08
C LEU A 17 -2.63 3.43 36.21
N LEU A 18 -2.83 4.72 35.95
CA LEU A 18 -3.34 5.68 36.92
C LEU A 18 -4.78 5.38 37.28
N SER A 19 -5.65 4.95 36.37
CA SER A 19 -7.03 4.55 36.62
C SER A 19 -7.12 3.21 37.35
N LEU A 20 -6.22 2.26 37.09
CA LEU A 20 -6.08 1.01 37.86
C LEU A 20 -5.55 1.29 39.27
N VAL A 21 -4.62 2.25 39.43
CA VAL A 21 -4.11 2.69 40.73
C VAL A 21 -5.13 3.56 41.48
N TYR A 22 -5.89 4.43 40.81
CA TYR A 22 -6.94 5.27 41.41
C TYR A 22 -8.19 4.44 41.78
N CYS A 23 -8.55 3.45 40.96
CA CYS A 23 -9.65 2.53 41.27
C CYS A 23 -9.25 1.57 42.42
N SER A 24 -7.95 1.26 42.57
CA SER A 24 -7.45 0.54 43.77
C SER A 24 -7.52 1.39 45.06
N GLN A 25 -7.45 2.73 44.94
CA GLN A 25 -7.49 3.65 46.08
C GLN A 25 -8.91 4.06 46.50
N GLN A 26 -9.92 3.89 45.65
CA GLN A 26 -11.31 4.21 45.97
C GLN A 26 -12.10 3.01 46.53
N ALA A 27 -11.57 1.79 46.41
CA ALA A 27 -12.13 0.56 47.00
C ALA A 27 -11.72 0.33 48.47
N SER A 28 -10.84 1.16 49.04
CA SER A 28 -10.21 0.90 50.34
C SER A 28 -11.01 1.36 51.56
N THR A 29 -12.23 1.87 51.41
CA THR A 29 -13.04 2.36 52.56
C THR A 29 -14.08 1.38 53.08
N ASN A 30 -14.40 0.29 52.37
CA ASN A 30 -15.43 -0.69 52.78
C ASN A 30 -15.03 -2.18 52.53
N CYS A 31 -13.75 -2.56 52.61
CA CYS A 31 -13.39 -3.99 52.64
C CYS A 31 -13.70 -4.58 54.03
N TYR A 32 -14.71 -5.45 54.12
CA TYR A 32 -14.87 -6.37 55.25
C TYR A 32 -14.28 -7.74 54.86
N ASP A 33 -13.61 -8.37 55.83
CA ASP A 33 -12.98 -9.71 55.85
C ASP A 33 -11.49 -9.83 55.47
N ASN A 34 -10.65 -9.88 56.51
CA ASN A 34 -9.36 -10.57 56.47
C ASN A 34 -9.61 -12.03 56.84
N HIS A 35 -9.57 -12.96 55.88
CA HIS A 35 -9.66 -14.39 56.17
C HIS A 35 -8.28 -15.05 56.13
N ASP A 36 -7.80 -15.46 57.30
CA ASP A 36 -6.68 -16.38 57.45
C ASP A 36 -7.22 -17.83 57.42
N GLY A 37 -7.11 -18.48 56.26
CA GLY A 37 -7.05 -19.94 56.18
C GLY A 37 -8.36 -20.73 56.23
N PHE A 38 -8.30 -21.91 55.58
CA PHE A 38 -9.39 -22.87 55.43
C PHE A 38 -9.59 -23.75 56.68
N ASN A 39 -10.87 -24.05 56.98
CA ASN A 39 -11.46 -25.05 57.90
C ASN A 39 -11.80 -24.59 59.34
N ALA A 40 -13.10 -24.58 59.66
CA ALA A 40 -13.64 -25.20 60.87
C ALA A 40 -15.16 -25.46 60.73
N ILE A 41 -15.55 -26.71 60.49
CA ILE A 41 -16.87 -27.25 60.86
C ILE A 41 -16.66 -27.98 62.18
N ILE A 42 -17.23 -27.51 63.30
CA ILE A 42 -17.53 -28.38 64.45
C ILE A 42 -18.89 -27.98 65.06
N ASN A 43 -19.73 -29.00 65.22
CA ASN A 43 -21.09 -29.01 65.77
C ASN A 43 -21.17 -28.63 67.25
N ASN A 44 -22.35 -28.16 67.66
CA ASN A 44 -22.82 -28.00 69.04
C ASN A 44 -22.70 -29.29 69.88
N LEU A 45 -22.25 -29.18 71.14
CA LEU A 45 -22.98 -29.61 72.36
C LEU A 45 -22.22 -29.15 73.64
N PRO A 46 -22.89 -29.01 74.81
CA PRO A 46 -22.42 -28.21 75.95
C PRO A 46 -21.84 -29.02 77.12
N SER A 47 -20.90 -28.44 77.87
CA SER A 47 -20.69 -28.70 79.30
C SER A 47 -19.63 -27.78 79.91
N ASP A 48 -20.07 -27.00 80.90
CA ASP A 48 -19.32 -26.25 81.93
C ASP A 48 -18.68 -27.24 82.96
N PRO A 49 -17.99 -26.82 84.05
CA PRO A 49 -16.95 -25.79 84.24
C PRO A 49 -15.71 -26.36 84.99
N GLY A 50 -14.62 -25.58 85.13
CA GLY A 50 -13.92 -25.56 86.42
C GLY A 50 -12.39 -25.62 86.47
N SER A 51 -11.87 -24.67 87.26
CA SER A 51 -10.64 -24.67 88.08
C SER A 51 -9.27 -24.46 87.44
N ALA A 52 -8.79 -23.25 87.69
CA ALA A 52 -7.39 -22.84 87.84
C ALA A 52 -6.62 -23.69 88.86
N ILE A 53 -5.28 -23.64 88.80
CA ILE A 53 -4.36 -23.41 89.94
C ILE A 53 -2.93 -23.17 89.43
N ASP A 54 -2.42 -21.99 89.80
CA ASP A 54 -1.09 -21.59 90.26
C ASP A 54 0.21 -22.12 89.63
N THR A 55 1.11 -21.20 89.28
CA THR A 55 2.17 -20.66 90.18
C THR A 55 3.08 -19.71 89.37
N LEU A 56 3.13 -18.42 89.70
CA LEU A 56 4.02 -17.73 90.65
C LEU A 56 5.48 -17.63 90.18
N GLY A 57 5.99 -16.40 90.00
CA GLY A 57 7.44 -16.17 89.98
C GLY A 57 7.93 -14.93 89.23
N THR A 58 7.62 -13.74 89.75
CA THR A 58 8.31 -12.47 89.42
C THR A 58 9.79 -12.50 89.81
N LEU A 59 10.69 -12.02 88.92
CA LEU A 59 11.57 -10.85 89.11
C LEU A 59 12.68 -10.83 88.04
N ALA A 60 12.75 -9.77 87.23
CA ALA A 60 13.95 -8.94 87.00
C ALA A 60 13.74 -7.97 85.81
N GLN A 61 14.14 -6.72 86.02
CA GLN A 61 14.13 -5.62 85.06
C GLN A 61 15.29 -5.72 84.04
N ALA A 62 14.97 -5.36 82.77
CA ALA A 62 15.69 -4.64 81.68
C ALA A 62 17.25 -4.57 81.65
N PRO A 63 17.94 -4.43 80.48
CA PRO A 63 17.53 -3.69 79.25
C PRO A 63 18.08 -4.33 77.91
N PRO A 64 18.22 -3.62 76.76
CA PRO A 64 17.37 -2.65 76.07
C PRO A 64 16.89 -3.15 74.68
N MET A 65 15.97 -2.39 74.08
CA MET A 65 15.43 -2.57 72.72
C MET A 65 16.52 -2.72 71.65
N THR A 66 16.49 -3.83 70.92
CA THR A 66 16.68 -3.90 69.45
C THR A 66 16.04 -5.18 68.96
N THR A 67 14.96 -5.09 68.20
CA THR A 67 14.61 -5.98 67.09
C THR A 67 13.38 -5.37 66.41
N ASN A 68 13.55 -5.02 65.14
CA ASN A 68 12.43 -4.87 64.23
C ASN A 68 11.54 -6.13 64.33
N PRO A 69 10.20 -6.02 64.35
CA PRO A 69 9.37 -7.20 64.15
C PRO A 69 9.62 -7.75 62.74
N PRO A 70 9.50 -9.07 62.53
CA PRO A 70 9.71 -9.67 61.22
C PRO A 70 8.68 -9.11 60.24
N ILE A 71 9.13 -8.84 59.01
CA ILE A 71 8.24 -8.56 57.87
C ILE A 71 7.40 -9.83 57.66
N ASP A 72 6.11 -9.74 57.96
CA ASP A 72 5.14 -10.82 57.82
C ASP A 72 5.14 -11.37 56.39
N ALA A 73 5.21 -12.70 56.30
CA ALA A 73 5.17 -13.45 55.05
C ALA A 73 3.74 -13.47 54.49
N SER A 74 3.56 -12.85 53.31
CA SER A 74 2.57 -13.16 52.27
C SER A 74 1.22 -13.73 52.73
N VAL A 75 0.35 -12.87 53.27
CA VAL A 75 -1.08 -13.15 53.46
C VAL A 75 -1.82 -12.82 52.16
N TRP A 76 -2.62 -13.74 51.62
CA TRP A 76 -3.56 -13.45 50.53
C TRP A 76 -4.81 -12.78 51.12
N LYS A 77 -5.44 -11.86 50.39
CA LYS A 77 -6.60 -11.09 50.86
C LYS A 77 -7.77 -11.27 49.93
N CYS A 78 -8.99 -11.37 50.46
CA CYS A 78 -10.22 -11.16 49.69
C CYS A 78 -10.91 -9.90 50.16
N CYS A 79 -11.30 -9.04 49.23
CA CYS A 79 -12.21 -7.93 49.50
C CYS A 79 -13.53 -8.22 48.81
N CYS A 80 -14.63 -8.18 49.57
CA CYS A 80 -15.97 -8.30 49.04
C CYS A 80 -16.75 -7.01 49.32
N TRP A 81 -17.52 -6.54 48.33
CA TRP A 81 -18.33 -5.34 48.44
C TRP A 81 -19.60 -5.46 47.61
N GLU A 82 -20.58 -4.61 47.90
CA GLU A 82 -21.77 -4.43 47.09
C GLU A 82 -21.49 -3.34 46.05
N ALA A 83 -21.61 -3.67 44.77
CA ALA A 83 -21.37 -2.76 43.67
C ALA A 83 -22.45 -1.66 43.67
N THR A 84 -22.00 -0.40 43.65
CA THR A 84 -22.84 0.80 43.84
C THR A 84 -23.91 1.03 42.77
N ASN A 85 -23.85 0.32 41.63
CA ASN A 85 -24.73 0.57 40.49
C ASN A 85 -25.80 -0.51 40.23
N HIS A 86 -25.72 -1.70 40.85
CA HIS A 86 -26.62 -2.81 40.48
C HIS A 86 -27.05 -3.75 41.64
N ASN A 87 -26.80 -3.40 42.91
CA ASN A 87 -27.00 -4.31 44.06
C ASN A 87 -26.34 -5.69 43.83
N GLU A 88 -25.20 -5.69 43.14
CA GLU A 88 -24.45 -6.91 42.83
C GLU A 88 -23.37 -7.13 43.88
N PHE A 89 -23.26 -8.35 44.40
CA PHE A 89 -22.22 -8.67 45.38
C PHE A 89 -20.99 -9.22 44.66
N GLU A 90 -19.85 -8.54 44.82
CA GLU A 90 -18.60 -8.84 44.13
C GLU A 90 -17.49 -9.14 45.14
N CYS A 91 -16.64 -10.12 44.84
CA CYS A 91 -15.45 -10.43 45.62
C CYS A 91 -14.22 -10.47 44.73
N ARG A 92 -13.14 -9.82 45.19
CA ARG A 92 -11.80 -9.88 44.60
C ARG A 92 -10.81 -10.47 45.59
N CYS A 93 -10.17 -11.57 45.21
CA CYS A 93 -9.17 -12.27 46.01
C CYS A 93 -7.80 -12.20 45.35
N GLU A 94 -6.80 -11.73 46.10
CA GLU A 94 -5.45 -11.51 45.57
C GLU A 94 -4.33 -11.96 46.52
N GLY A 95 -3.24 -12.47 45.94
CA GLY A 95 -2.03 -12.84 46.65
C GLY A 95 -1.43 -14.18 46.20
N GLU A 96 -0.10 -14.25 46.16
CA GLU A 96 0.63 -15.43 45.64
C GLU A 96 0.39 -16.69 46.47
N ALA A 97 0.14 -16.55 47.78
CA ALA A 97 -0.19 -17.67 48.66
C ALA A 97 -1.58 -18.31 48.36
N LEU A 98 -2.41 -17.69 47.52
CA LEU A 98 -3.72 -18.19 47.14
C LEU A 98 -3.59 -19.37 46.15
N THR A 99 -3.52 -20.58 46.69
CA THR A 99 -3.33 -21.81 45.90
C THR A 99 -4.63 -22.52 45.51
N ARG A 100 -5.79 -22.07 46.01
CA ARG A 100 -7.13 -22.62 45.75
C ARG A 100 -8.18 -21.52 45.80
N VAL A 101 -9.27 -21.67 45.05
CA VAL A 101 -10.43 -20.77 45.11
C VAL A 101 -11.05 -20.86 46.52
N PRO A 102 -11.19 -19.74 47.26
CA PRO A 102 -11.85 -19.72 48.57
C PRO A 102 -13.26 -20.30 48.51
N GLN A 103 -13.69 -21.00 49.55
CA GLN A 103 -15.05 -21.60 49.62
C GLN A 103 -15.94 -20.94 50.69
N THR A 104 -15.38 -20.00 51.46
CA THR A 104 -16.03 -19.37 52.63
C THR A 104 -16.48 -17.94 52.38
N LEU A 105 -16.44 -17.46 51.13
CA LEU A 105 -16.90 -16.12 50.77
C LEU A 105 -18.40 -15.94 51.05
N LYS A 106 -18.77 -14.71 51.42
CA LYS A 106 -20.16 -14.33 51.71
C LYS A 106 -21.05 -14.54 50.48
N LEU A 107 -22.24 -15.09 50.72
CA LEU A 107 -23.27 -15.39 49.71
C LEU A 107 -24.49 -14.46 49.90
N PRO A 108 -25.25 -14.13 48.83
CA PRO A 108 -25.09 -14.55 47.44
C PRO A 108 -23.93 -13.82 46.74
N LEU A 109 -23.11 -14.54 45.97
CA LEU A 109 -21.96 -13.98 45.24
C LEU A 109 -22.23 -13.98 43.74
N GLN A 110 -22.11 -12.82 43.09
CA GLN A 110 -22.41 -12.67 41.66
C GLN A 110 -21.17 -12.50 40.80
N ARG A 111 -20.13 -11.83 41.27
CA ARG A 111 -18.85 -11.70 40.55
C ARG A 111 -17.68 -12.14 41.42
N LEU A 112 -16.87 -13.05 40.90
CA LEU A 112 -15.66 -13.52 41.57
C LEU A 112 -14.42 -13.22 40.72
N THR A 113 -13.50 -12.43 41.27
CA THR A 113 -12.19 -12.16 40.65
C THR A 113 -11.07 -12.77 41.48
N ILE A 114 -10.27 -13.64 40.87
CA ILE A 114 -9.03 -14.18 41.42
C ILE A 114 -7.87 -13.50 40.72
N ALA A 115 -7.11 -12.67 41.43
CA ALA A 115 -6.03 -11.86 40.88
C ALA A 115 -4.67 -12.25 41.47
N SER A 116 -3.60 -12.27 40.68
CA SER A 116 -2.22 -12.49 41.16
C SER A 116 -2.05 -13.73 42.05
N ALA A 117 -2.83 -14.78 41.77
CA ALA A 117 -2.89 -15.98 42.62
C ALA A 117 -1.83 -17.01 42.22
N GLY A 118 -1.22 -17.66 43.21
CA GLY A 118 -0.35 -18.84 43.00
C GLY A 118 -1.12 -20.12 42.74
N LEU A 119 -2.27 -20.05 42.07
CA LEU A 119 -3.18 -21.16 41.76
C LEU A 119 -2.64 -21.97 40.58
N PRO A 120 -2.11 -23.20 40.75
CA PRO A 120 -1.58 -23.97 39.63
C PRO A 120 -2.67 -24.63 38.77
N ARG A 121 -3.84 -24.90 39.35
CA ARG A 121 -4.95 -25.59 38.68
C ARG A 121 -6.31 -25.15 39.20
N LEU A 122 -7.26 -24.93 38.30
CA LEU A 122 -8.66 -24.76 38.65
C LEU A 122 -9.33 -26.14 38.74
N ARG A 123 -9.78 -26.51 39.95
CA ARG A 123 -10.45 -27.80 40.19
C ARG A 123 -11.91 -27.77 39.77
N SER A 124 -12.45 -28.92 39.37
CA SER A 124 -13.86 -29.04 38.98
C SER A 124 -14.83 -28.57 40.07
N MET A 125 -14.54 -28.87 41.34
CA MET A 125 -15.36 -28.47 42.49
C MET A 125 -15.13 -27.01 42.96
N GLY A 126 -14.16 -26.30 42.40
CA GLY A 126 -13.68 -25.02 42.94
C GLY A 126 -14.70 -23.87 42.89
N LEU A 127 -15.61 -23.88 41.93
CA LEU A 127 -16.63 -22.83 41.75
C LEU A 127 -18.04 -23.25 42.18
N LYS A 128 -18.25 -24.52 42.56
CA LYS A 128 -19.60 -25.10 42.75
C LYS A 128 -20.35 -24.50 43.94
N VAL A 129 -19.65 -24.03 44.97
CA VAL A 129 -20.28 -23.36 46.11
C VAL A 129 -20.99 -22.07 45.68
N TYR A 130 -20.53 -21.44 44.60
CA TYR A 130 -21.08 -20.21 44.04
C TYR A 130 -22.04 -20.44 42.87
N ALA A 131 -22.28 -21.70 42.49
CA ALA A 131 -23.08 -22.09 41.33
C ALA A 131 -24.46 -21.40 41.16
N PRO A 132 -25.29 -21.24 42.20
CA PRO A 132 -26.64 -20.70 42.01
C PRO A 132 -26.68 -19.18 41.75
N THR A 133 -25.61 -18.45 42.08
CA THR A 133 -25.62 -16.96 42.07
C THR A 133 -24.53 -16.34 41.20
N LEU A 134 -23.49 -17.10 40.83
CA LEU A 134 -22.33 -16.58 40.12
C LEU A 134 -22.65 -16.25 38.66
N LEU A 135 -22.64 -14.96 38.33
CA LEU A 135 -22.79 -14.43 36.99
C LEU A 135 -21.45 -14.37 36.27
N ASP A 136 -20.41 -13.84 36.91
CA ASP A 136 -19.12 -13.58 36.27
C ASP A 136 -17.95 -14.15 37.07
N VAL A 137 -17.02 -14.81 36.37
CA VAL A 137 -15.77 -15.28 36.97
C VAL A 137 -14.56 -14.75 36.19
N ALA A 138 -13.59 -14.21 36.92
CA ALA A 138 -12.37 -13.65 36.37
C ALA A 138 -11.11 -14.24 37.03
N PHE A 139 -10.14 -14.65 36.22
CA PHE A 139 -8.80 -15.03 36.63
C PHE A 139 -7.82 -14.06 35.96
N ILE A 140 -7.17 -13.21 36.76
CA ILE A 140 -6.32 -12.12 36.27
C ILE A 140 -4.92 -12.31 36.83
N ASP A 141 -3.90 -12.16 35.98
CA ASP A 141 -2.48 -12.24 36.39
C ASP A 141 -2.14 -13.54 37.14
N CYS A 142 -2.81 -14.64 36.79
CA CYS A 142 -2.61 -15.96 37.39
C CYS A 142 -1.41 -16.65 36.74
N LEU A 143 -0.20 -16.16 37.02
CA LEU A 143 1.04 -16.57 36.35
C LEU A 143 1.39 -18.06 36.52
N GLN A 144 0.86 -18.71 37.57
CA GLN A 144 1.10 -20.13 37.85
C GLN A 144 0.02 -21.05 37.30
N LEU A 145 -1.08 -20.52 36.74
CA LEU A 145 -2.20 -21.34 36.28
C LEU A 145 -1.79 -22.16 35.05
N GLU A 146 -1.72 -23.47 35.21
CA GLU A 146 -1.28 -24.41 34.17
C GLU A 146 -2.46 -25.17 33.55
N THR A 147 -3.47 -25.53 34.35
CA THR A 147 -4.57 -26.39 33.90
C THR A 147 -5.92 -25.98 34.49
N ILE A 148 -6.98 -26.17 33.70
CA ILE A 148 -8.37 -26.11 34.14
C ILE A 148 -8.97 -27.50 33.97
N GLN A 149 -9.45 -28.09 35.07
CA GLN A 149 -10.03 -29.43 35.04
C GLN A 149 -11.35 -29.45 34.27
N SER A 150 -11.67 -30.59 33.67
CA SER A 150 -12.96 -30.84 33.03
C SER A 150 -14.13 -30.55 33.98
N GLY A 151 -15.19 -29.95 33.45
CA GLY A 151 -16.38 -29.57 34.22
C GLY A 151 -16.15 -28.48 35.28
N ALA A 152 -15.04 -27.72 35.22
CA ALA A 152 -14.81 -26.59 36.14
C ALA A 152 -15.94 -25.55 36.11
N PHE A 153 -16.55 -25.34 34.95
CA PHE A 153 -17.65 -24.39 34.77
C PHE A 153 -19.04 -25.06 34.71
N SER A 154 -19.14 -26.36 34.99
CA SER A 154 -20.42 -27.07 34.90
C SER A 154 -21.42 -26.64 35.98
N ASN A 155 -22.71 -26.76 35.73
CA ASN A 155 -23.78 -26.49 36.71
C ASN A 155 -23.74 -25.09 37.35
N LEU A 156 -23.05 -24.11 36.75
CA LEU A 156 -23.09 -22.71 37.17
C LEU A 156 -24.31 -22.06 36.50
N THR A 157 -25.49 -22.17 37.10
CA THR A 157 -26.81 -22.03 36.41
C THR A 157 -27.12 -20.66 35.83
N VAL A 158 -26.39 -19.62 36.24
CA VAL A 158 -26.61 -18.23 35.83
C VAL A 158 -25.34 -17.57 35.28
N LEU A 159 -24.31 -18.36 34.96
CA LEU A 159 -23.03 -17.83 34.49
C LEU A 159 -23.19 -17.12 33.14
N ARG A 160 -22.73 -15.88 33.07
CA ARG A 160 -22.77 -14.98 31.91
C ARG A 160 -21.40 -14.76 31.29
N ALA A 161 -20.35 -14.63 32.09
CA ALA A 161 -19.02 -14.37 31.55
C ALA A 161 -17.88 -15.12 32.24
N ILE A 162 -16.93 -15.58 31.43
CA ILE A 162 -15.66 -16.17 31.86
C ILE A 162 -14.52 -15.29 31.33
N TYR A 163 -13.72 -14.75 32.25
CA TYR A 163 -12.53 -13.96 31.93
C TYR A 163 -11.28 -14.64 32.46
N ILE A 164 -10.32 -14.90 31.59
CA ILE A 164 -8.99 -15.38 31.92
C ILE A 164 -8.01 -14.47 31.21
N SER A 165 -7.20 -13.75 31.97
CA SER A 165 -6.24 -12.79 31.45
C SER A 165 -4.88 -13.00 32.09
N ASN A 166 -3.85 -13.00 31.25
CA ASN A 166 -2.45 -13.09 31.67
C ASN A 166 -2.16 -14.38 32.47
N ALA A 167 -2.40 -15.52 31.83
CA ALA A 167 -2.07 -16.85 32.34
C ALA A 167 -1.09 -17.57 31.39
N PRO A 168 0.19 -17.15 31.33
CA PRO A 168 1.13 -17.60 30.31
C PRO A 168 1.46 -19.10 30.34
N LYS A 169 1.27 -19.77 31.50
CA LYS A 169 1.48 -21.21 31.64
C LYS A 169 0.28 -22.05 31.21
N LEU A 170 -0.88 -21.45 31.01
CA LEU A 170 -2.11 -22.14 30.58
C LEU A 170 -1.99 -22.49 29.10
N SER A 171 -1.48 -23.69 28.80
CA SER A 171 -1.09 -24.07 27.44
C SER A 171 -2.16 -24.83 26.65
N TYR A 172 -3.12 -25.42 27.34
CA TYR A 172 -4.28 -26.10 26.74
C TYR A 172 -5.45 -26.07 27.74
N LEU A 173 -6.66 -26.21 27.21
CA LEU A 173 -7.85 -26.55 27.99
C LEU A 173 -8.20 -28.01 27.77
N ALA A 174 -8.61 -28.71 28.83
CA ALA A 174 -9.12 -30.07 28.68
C ALA A 174 -10.40 -30.05 27.82
N LYS A 175 -10.62 -31.11 27.05
CA LYS A 175 -11.72 -31.19 26.07
C LYS A 175 -13.10 -30.80 26.66
N ASN A 176 -13.42 -31.36 27.82
CA ASN A 176 -14.72 -31.18 28.46
C ASN A 176 -14.71 -30.06 29.52
N VAL A 177 -13.98 -28.96 29.30
CA VAL A 177 -13.94 -27.85 30.28
C VAL A 177 -15.29 -27.12 30.36
N PHE A 178 -15.99 -27.02 29.22
CA PHE A 178 -17.29 -26.36 29.10
C PHE A 178 -18.49 -27.32 29.17
N GLU A 179 -18.26 -28.61 29.46
CA GLU A 179 -19.34 -29.58 29.64
C GLU A 179 -20.31 -29.13 30.73
N GLY A 180 -21.60 -29.00 30.38
CA GLY A 180 -22.66 -28.56 31.30
C GLY A 180 -22.57 -27.09 31.72
N ILE A 181 -21.97 -26.23 30.89
CA ILE A 181 -21.97 -24.77 31.07
C ILE A 181 -23.40 -24.20 31.00
N SER A 182 -23.60 -23.02 31.61
CA SER A 182 -24.88 -22.32 31.58
C SER A 182 -25.34 -21.95 30.16
N ASP A 183 -26.64 -22.04 29.91
CA ASP A 183 -27.28 -21.50 28.70
C ASP A 183 -27.23 -19.97 28.65
N THR A 184 -27.01 -19.30 29.79
CA THR A 184 -26.92 -17.84 29.93
C THR A 184 -25.55 -17.27 29.56
N ILE A 185 -24.59 -18.10 29.11
CA ILE A 185 -23.24 -17.64 28.79
C ILE A 185 -23.26 -16.69 27.58
N GLU A 186 -22.66 -15.52 27.76
CA GLU A 186 -22.57 -14.46 26.74
C GLU A 186 -21.12 -14.26 26.28
N ILE A 187 -20.15 -14.31 27.21
CA ILE A 187 -18.76 -13.92 26.95
C ILE A 187 -17.78 -14.98 27.46
N ILE A 188 -16.86 -15.41 26.59
CA ILE A 188 -15.69 -16.22 26.96
C ILE A 188 -14.44 -15.50 26.46
N ARG A 189 -13.61 -15.03 27.38
CA ARG A 189 -12.38 -14.29 27.07
C ARG A 189 -11.18 -14.96 27.73
N ILE A 190 -10.26 -15.49 26.93
CA ILE A 190 -9.00 -16.10 27.38
C ILE A 190 -7.86 -15.43 26.62
N ILE A 191 -7.31 -14.37 27.20
CA ILE A 191 -6.33 -13.50 26.55
C ILE A 191 -4.98 -13.56 27.23
N ASN A 192 -3.92 -13.20 26.50
CA ASN A 192 -2.54 -13.16 27.02
C ASN A 192 -2.17 -14.48 27.72
N SER A 193 -2.57 -15.61 27.14
CA SER A 193 -2.39 -16.94 27.73
C SER A 193 -1.51 -17.82 26.84
N GLY A 194 -1.11 -18.99 27.33
CA GLY A 194 -0.19 -19.87 26.62
C GLY A 194 -0.83 -20.82 25.61
N LEU A 195 -2.11 -20.64 25.24
CA LEU A 195 -2.88 -21.65 24.51
C LEU A 195 -2.26 -21.95 23.15
N LYS A 196 -1.96 -23.23 22.89
CA LYS A 196 -1.33 -23.69 21.64
C LYS A 196 -2.30 -24.12 20.56
N THR A 197 -3.54 -24.42 20.95
CA THR A 197 -4.63 -24.87 20.10
C THR A 197 -5.91 -24.16 20.52
N VAL A 198 -6.86 -24.02 19.59
CA VAL A 198 -8.21 -23.57 19.92
C VAL A 198 -8.82 -24.58 20.92
N PRO A 199 -9.45 -24.13 22.02
CA PRO A 199 -10.12 -25.04 22.95
C PRO A 199 -11.31 -25.74 22.28
N ASP A 200 -11.75 -26.87 22.83
CA ASP A 200 -12.99 -27.50 22.35
C ASP A 200 -14.18 -26.64 22.78
N LEU A 201 -14.96 -26.18 21.80
CA LEU A 201 -16.11 -25.31 21.98
C LEU A 201 -17.42 -26.03 21.65
N GLY A 202 -17.38 -27.34 21.36
CA GLY A 202 -18.56 -28.12 20.96
C GLY A 202 -19.60 -28.28 22.08
N ASP A 203 -19.19 -28.14 23.34
CA ASP A 203 -20.07 -28.23 24.52
C ASP A 203 -20.82 -26.91 24.81
N LEU A 204 -20.60 -25.84 24.03
CA LEU A 204 -21.31 -24.58 24.22
C LEU A 204 -22.79 -24.68 23.80
N PRO A 205 -23.69 -23.88 24.40
CA PRO A 205 -25.13 -23.97 24.14
C PRO A 205 -25.47 -23.82 22.64
N PRO A 206 -26.13 -24.80 22.00
CA PRO A 206 -26.34 -24.80 20.56
C PRO A 206 -27.42 -23.82 20.10
N TYR A 207 -28.26 -23.32 21.01
CA TYR A 207 -29.38 -22.42 20.69
C TYR A 207 -29.07 -20.95 20.98
N ASN A 208 -28.11 -20.68 21.87
CA ASN A 208 -27.77 -19.32 22.25
C ASN A 208 -26.63 -18.78 21.38
N ILE A 209 -26.71 -17.50 21.03
CA ILE A 209 -25.67 -16.80 20.28
C ILE A 209 -24.83 -16.04 21.30
N LEU A 210 -23.60 -16.48 21.52
CA LEU A 210 -22.68 -15.80 22.44
C LEU A 210 -22.34 -14.41 21.90
N GLN A 211 -22.23 -13.42 22.77
CA GLN A 211 -21.80 -12.08 22.39
C GLN A 211 -20.35 -12.07 21.89
N MET A 212 -19.44 -12.79 22.56
CA MET A 212 -18.02 -12.77 22.20
C MET A 212 -17.27 -14.01 22.68
N ILE A 213 -16.44 -14.56 21.80
CA ILE A 213 -15.36 -15.49 22.14
C ILE A 213 -14.03 -14.82 21.76
N ASP A 214 -13.22 -14.51 22.76
CA ASP A 214 -11.96 -13.79 22.58
C ASP A 214 -10.77 -14.64 23.04
N LEU A 215 -9.93 -15.02 22.08
CA LEU A 215 -8.71 -15.80 22.25
C LEU A 215 -7.47 -15.00 21.79
N ASP A 216 -7.52 -13.67 21.91
CA ASP A 216 -6.44 -12.76 21.55
C ASP A 216 -5.14 -13.01 22.33
N ASN A 217 -4.01 -12.81 21.66
CA ASN A 217 -2.67 -12.93 22.22
C ASN A 217 -2.40 -14.27 22.94
N ASN A 218 -2.63 -15.36 22.21
CA ASN A 218 -2.25 -16.72 22.59
C ASN A 218 -1.16 -17.27 21.65
N GLN A 219 -0.84 -18.56 21.75
CA GLN A 219 0.19 -19.24 20.95
C GLN A 219 -0.43 -20.24 19.95
N ILE A 220 -1.66 -19.98 19.49
CA ILE A 220 -2.38 -20.88 18.59
C ILE A 220 -1.68 -20.92 17.25
N SER A 221 -1.32 -22.12 16.78
CA SER A 221 -0.45 -22.29 15.60
C SER A 221 -1.18 -22.72 14.32
N ARG A 222 -2.33 -23.38 14.46
CA ARG A 222 -3.16 -23.90 13.37
C ARG A 222 -4.62 -23.95 13.78
N ILE A 223 -5.51 -23.83 12.80
CA ILE A 223 -6.94 -24.13 12.95
C ILE A 223 -7.25 -25.33 12.06
N ASP A 224 -7.65 -26.44 12.69
CA ASP A 224 -7.88 -27.72 12.02
C ASP A 224 -9.30 -27.81 11.43
N SER A 225 -9.52 -28.75 10.50
CA SER A 225 -10.83 -28.95 9.87
C SER A 225 -11.91 -29.24 10.92
N LYS A 226 -13.03 -28.51 10.86
CA LYS A 226 -14.17 -28.63 11.79
C LYS A 226 -13.81 -28.45 13.28
N SER A 227 -12.69 -27.81 13.60
CA SER A 227 -12.29 -27.60 15.00
C SER A 227 -13.10 -26.51 15.69
N ILE A 228 -13.73 -25.60 14.93
CA ILE A 228 -14.55 -24.51 15.46
C ILE A 228 -16.00 -24.72 15.02
N GLN A 229 -16.86 -24.97 16.01
CA GLN A 229 -18.30 -25.09 15.82
C GLN A 229 -19.01 -24.25 16.89
N VAL A 230 -19.23 -22.97 16.60
CA VAL A 230 -19.80 -22.00 17.57
C VAL A 230 -20.82 -21.08 16.94
N LYS A 231 -21.72 -20.56 17.78
CA LYS A 231 -22.64 -19.47 17.44
C LYS A 231 -22.26 -18.24 18.25
N THR A 232 -21.61 -17.26 17.63
CA THR A 232 -21.15 -16.06 18.34
C THR A 232 -21.14 -14.80 17.47
N ALA A 233 -21.52 -13.66 18.03
CA ALA A 233 -21.46 -12.39 17.33
C ALA A 233 -20.03 -11.97 17.00
N GLN A 234 -19.04 -12.36 17.81
CA GLN A 234 -17.64 -12.02 17.57
C GLN A 234 -16.70 -13.14 18.01
N LEU A 235 -15.85 -13.60 17.08
CA LEU A 235 -14.75 -14.52 17.34
C LEU A 235 -13.42 -13.81 17.08
N VAL A 236 -12.61 -13.64 18.13
CA VAL A 236 -11.30 -12.99 18.06
C VAL A 236 -10.20 -14.04 18.22
N LEU A 237 -9.38 -14.17 17.19
CA LEU A 237 -8.20 -15.04 17.10
C LEU A 237 -6.95 -14.20 16.74
N ALA A 238 -6.97 -12.92 17.12
CA ALA A 238 -5.93 -11.96 16.81
C ALA A 238 -4.64 -12.22 17.61
N ASN A 239 -3.51 -11.68 17.14
CA ASN A 239 -2.20 -11.76 17.79
C ASN A 239 -1.78 -13.19 18.20
N ASN A 240 -2.08 -14.18 17.37
CA ASN A 240 -1.66 -15.57 17.59
C ASN A 240 -0.48 -15.94 16.68
N GLU A 241 -0.09 -17.21 16.72
CA GLU A 241 1.02 -17.76 15.93
C GLU A 241 0.50 -18.58 14.73
N ILE A 242 -0.70 -18.25 14.23
CA ILE A 242 -1.39 -19.05 13.22
C ILE A 242 -0.60 -19.03 11.92
N THR A 243 -0.28 -20.21 11.41
CA THR A 243 0.47 -20.39 10.16
C THR A 243 -0.42 -20.81 8.99
N PHE A 244 -1.44 -21.62 9.27
CA PHE A 244 -2.34 -22.22 8.29
C PHE A 244 -3.75 -22.44 8.86
N ILE A 245 -4.77 -22.35 8.00
CA ILE A 245 -6.17 -22.68 8.30
C ILE A 245 -6.66 -23.75 7.32
N ASP A 246 -7.08 -24.90 7.87
CA ASP A 246 -7.54 -26.06 7.10
C ASP A 246 -8.91 -25.85 6.41
N ASP A 247 -9.29 -26.82 5.57
CA ASP A 247 -10.58 -26.84 4.89
C ASP A 247 -11.74 -26.94 5.88
N SER A 248 -12.82 -26.19 5.63
CA SER A 248 -14.04 -26.25 6.44
C SER A 248 -13.77 -26.14 7.96
N ALA A 249 -12.76 -25.38 8.35
CA ALA A 249 -12.34 -25.16 9.74
C ALA A 249 -13.49 -24.69 10.65
N PHE A 250 -14.43 -23.93 10.07
CA PHE A 250 -15.56 -23.30 10.77
C PHE A 250 -16.93 -23.88 10.36
N LEU A 251 -16.97 -25.10 9.82
CA LEU A 251 -18.20 -25.71 9.30
C LEU A 251 -19.32 -25.76 10.35
N GLY A 252 -20.48 -25.19 10.03
CA GLY A 252 -21.64 -25.18 10.92
C GLY A 252 -21.60 -24.08 11.99
N SER A 253 -20.58 -23.22 11.97
CA SER A 253 -20.52 -22.04 12.84
C SER A 253 -21.38 -20.90 12.31
N LYS A 254 -21.99 -20.14 13.23
CA LYS A 254 -22.69 -18.87 12.95
C LYS A 254 -21.89 -17.74 13.60
N ILE A 255 -21.07 -17.04 12.81
CA ILE A 255 -20.11 -16.04 13.31
C ILE A 255 -20.34 -14.74 12.55
N ALA A 256 -20.75 -13.67 13.23
CA ALA A 256 -20.95 -12.38 12.56
C ALA A 256 -19.62 -11.67 12.26
N LYS A 257 -18.74 -11.54 13.27
CA LYS A 257 -17.42 -10.92 13.11
C LYS A 257 -16.29 -11.91 13.39
N LEU A 258 -15.39 -12.09 12.43
CA LEU A 258 -14.21 -12.94 12.56
C LEU A 258 -12.93 -12.10 12.45
N SER A 259 -12.15 -12.06 13.52
CA SER A 259 -10.87 -11.34 13.57
C SER A 259 -9.70 -12.31 13.64
N LEU A 260 -8.88 -12.30 12.60
CA LEU A 260 -7.63 -13.08 12.44
C LEU A 260 -6.42 -12.15 12.24
N ASN A 261 -6.57 -10.86 12.57
CA ASN A 261 -5.54 -9.85 12.40
C ASN A 261 -4.30 -10.10 13.28
N ASP A 262 -3.18 -9.52 12.87
CA ASP A 262 -1.89 -9.59 13.57
C ASP A 262 -1.31 -11.02 13.73
N ASN A 263 -1.82 -11.99 12.95
CA ASN A 263 -1.18 -13.29 12.74
C ASN A 263 -0.10 -13.17 11.65
N HIS A 264 1.06 -12.63 11.99
CA HIS A 264 2.11 -12.31 11.00
C HIS A 264 2.67 -13.53 10.25
N LYS A 265 2.56 -14.74 10.82
CA LYS A 265 3.02 -15.99 10.20
C LYS A 265 1.96 -16.67 9.32
N LEU A 266 0.74 -16.13 9.26
CA LEU A 266 -0.34 -16.69 8.46
C LEU A 266 -0.06 -16.40 6.97
N THR A 267 0.29 -17.45 6.23
CA THR A 267 0.72 -17.35 4.82
C THR A 267 -0.33 -17.89 3.85
N GLU A 268 -1.07 -18.92 4.26
CA GLU A 268 -2.06 -19.59 3.43
C GLU A 268 -3.33 -19.94 4.24
N ILE A 269 -4.47 -19.76 3.59
CA ILE A 269 -5.79 -20.20 4.06
C ILE A 269 -6.33 -21.12 2.97
N HIS A 270 -6.78 -22.32 3.35
CA HIS A 270 -7.34 -23.26 2.39
C HIS A 270 -8.53 -22.62 1.63
N PRO A 271 -8.69 -22.83 0.30
CA PRO A 271 -9.73 -22.17 -0.51
C PRO A 271 -11.17 -22.32 0.01
N ASN A 272 -11.43 -23.42 0.74
CA ASN A 272 -12.72 -23.75 1.35
C ASN A 272 -12.72 -23.62 2.88
N ALA A 273 -11.75 -22.93 3.49
CA ALA A 273 -11.65 -22.80 4.94
C ALA A 273 -12.91 -22.20 5.59
N PHE A 274 -13.47 -21.16 4.95
CA PHE A 274 -14.69 -20.47 5.40
C PHE A 274 -15.98 -21.07 4.83
N ASN A 275 -15.89 -22.22 4.14
CA ASN A 275 -17.08 -22.86 3.59
C ASN A 275 -17.95 -23.42 4.72
N GLY A 276 -19.23 -23.06 4.73
CA GLY A 276 -20.20 -23.46 5.75
C GLY A 276 -20.25 -22.58 6.99
N ILE A 277 -19.62 -21.39 6.97
CA ILE A 277 -19.89 -20.33 7.94
C ILE A 277 -21.21 -19.64 7.56
N ILE A 278 -22.05 -19.39 8.56
CA ILE A 278 -23.35 -18.75 8.42
C ILE A 278 -23.29 -17.31 8.96
N ASP A 279 -23.86 -16.36 8.22
CA ASP A 279 -24.01 -14.94 8.57
C ASP A 279 -22.72 -14.18 8.92
N MET A 280 -21.60 -14.51 8.28
CA MET A 280 -20.35 -13.74 8.44
C MET A 280 -20.46 -12.40 7.72
N THR A 281 -20.49 -11.32 8.49
CA THR A 281 -20.65 -9.93 8.02
C THR A 281 -19.33 -9.17 8.01
N GLU A 282 -18.42 -9.45 8.94
CA GLU A 282 -17.13 -8.76 9.07
C GLU A 282 -15.96 -9.76 9.18
N LEU A 283 -14.92 -9.54 8.37
CA LEU A 283 -13.70 -10.35 8.36
C LEU A 283 -12.47 -9.44 8.41
N ASP A 284 -11.64 -9.62 9.42
CA ASP A 284 -10.36 -8.93 9.55
C ASP A 284 -9.17 -9.89 9.41
N LEU A 285 -8.39 -9.70 8.37
CA LEU A 285 -7.15 -10.41 8.02
C LEU A 285 -5.95 -9.44 7.97
N SER A 286 -6.06 -8.28 8.62
CA SER A 286 -5.03 -7.25 8.61
C SER A 286 -3.73 -7.72 9.29
N SER A 287 -2.60 -7.16 8.86
CA SER A 287 -1.27 -7.49 9.39
C SER A 287 -0.92 -8.99 9.28
N THR A 288 -1.42 -9.68 8.27
CA THR A 288 -1.04 -11.07 7.96
C THR A 288 -0.01 -11.13 6.83
N SER A 289 0.48 -12.33 6.50
CA SER A 289 1.40 -12.56 5.37
C SER A 289 0.71 -13.31 4.22
N LEU A 290 -0.61 -13.19 4.09
CA LEU A 290 -1.39 -13.91 3.09
C LEU A 290 -1.00 -13.55 1.65
N VAL A 291 -0.81 -14.57 0.81
CA VAL A 291 -0.54 -14.39 -0.63
C VAL A 291 -1.83 -14.25 -1.43
N ARG A 292 -2.90 -14.92 -0.99
CA ARG A 292 -4.20 -14.98 -1.64
C ARG A 292 -5.32 -15.19 -0.62
N LEU A 293 -6.53 -14.75 -0.96
CA LEU A 293 -7.74 -15.00 -0.18
C LEU A 293 -8.45 -16.30 -0.60
N PRO A 294 -9.24 -16.92 0.29
CA PRO A 294 -10.06 -18.08 -0.05
C PRO A 294 -11.15 -17.72 -1.07
N SER A 295 -11.60 -18.73 -1.83
CA SER A 295 -12.57 -18.54 -2.91
C SER A 295 -14.03 -18.77 -2.48
N ALA A 296 -14.25 -19.49 -1.39
CA ALA A 296 -15.58 -19.85 -0.90
C ALA A 296 -15.83 -19.32 0.52
N GLY A 297 -17.11 -19.15 0.89
CA GLY A 297 -17.53 -18.71 2.23
C GLY A 297 -17.52 -17.19 2.47
N LEU A 298 -17.41 -16.37 1.41
CA LEU A 298 -17.35 -14.90 1.50
C LEU A 298 -18.61 -14.19 0.97
N GLN A 299 -19.71 -14.93 0.78
CA GLN A 299 -20.90 -14.44 0.08
C GLN A 299 -21.67 -13.40 0.90
N THR A 300 -21.84 -13.66 2.20
CA THR A 300 -22.56 -12.80 3.16
C THR A 300 -21.73 -11.63 3.68
N LEU A 301 -20.44 -11.58 3.34
CA LEU A 301 -19.49 -10.61 3.89
C LEU A 301 -19.86 -9.19 3.46
N GLU A 302 -19.96 -8.27 4.42
CA GLU A 302 -20.29 -6.86 4.20
C GLU A 302 -19.07 -5.95 4.34
N VAL A 303 -18.16 -6.29 5.27
CA VAL A 303 -16.95 -5.52 5.56
C VAL A 303 -15.73 -6.43 5.58
N LEU A 304 -14.72 -6.06 4.78
CA LEU A 304 -13.45 -6.78 4.68
C LEU A 304 -12.28 -5.87 5.08
N TYR A 305 -11.47 -6.30 6.05
CA TYR A 305 -10.23 -5.63 6.43
C TYR A 305 -9.02 -6.50 6.09
N ILE A 306 -8.12 -5.94 5.28
CA ILE A 306 -6.82 -6.49 4.87
C ILE A 306 -5.83 -5.32 4.79
N ALA A 307 -5.62 -4.64 5.91
CA ALA A 307 -4.60 -3.61 6.04
C ALA A 307 -3.22 -4.25 6.28
N ASN A 308 -2.13 -3.54 5.94
CA ASN A 308 -0.74 -3.97 6.21
C ASN A 308 -0.35 -5.39 5.74
N THR A 309 -1.01 -5.93 4.72
CA THR A 309 -0.78 -7.27 4.16
C THR A 309 -0.14 -7.12 2.78
N HIS A 310 1.15 -6.75 2.77
CA HIS A 310 1.88 -6.40 1.54
C HIS A 310 2.17 -7.60 0.62
N THR A 311 2.01 -8.83 1.10
CA THR A 311 2.22 -10.05 0.31
C THR A 311 1.01 -10.45 -0.52
N LEU A 312 -0.16 -9.84 -0.29
CA LEU A 312 -1.40 -10.18 -0.99
C LEU A 312 -1.30 -9.77 -2.46
N LYS A 313 -1.24 -10.77 -3.34
CA LYS A 313 -1.08 -10.56 -4.78
C LYS A 313 -2.39 -10.24 -5.46
N THR A 314 -3.38 -11.10 -5.24
CA THR A 314 -4.67 -11.09 -5.96
C THR A 314 -5.82 -11.23 -4.99
N ILE A 315 -6.95 -10.63 -5.36
CA ILE A 315 -8.25 -10.86 -4.73
C ILE A 315 -9.08 -11.80 -5.61
N PRO A 316 -9.99 -12.60 -5.03
CA PRO A 316 -10.85 -13.49 -5.78
C PRO A 316 -11.86 -12.67 -6.58
N SER A 317 -12.54 -13.34 -7.50
CA SER A 317 -13.57 -12.73 -8.33
C SER A 317 -14.53 -11.90 -7.48
N ILE A 318 -14.79 -10.67 -7.90
CA ILE A 318 -15.70 -9.77 -7.16
C ILE A 318 -17.10 -10.37 -7.00
N TYR A 319 -17.47 -11.33 -7.86
CA TYR A 319 -18.72 -12.08 -7.80
C TYR A 319 -18.81 -13.07 -6.63
N ASN A 320 -17.70 -13.39 -5.97
CA ASN A 320 -17.70 -14.20 -4.76
C ASN A 320 -18.20 -13.40 -3.54
N PHE A 321 -18.17 -12.07 -3.64
CA PHE A 321 -18.67 -11.13 -2.65
C PHE A 321 -20.06 -10.63 -3.07
N GLN A 322 -21.14 -11.19 -2.52
CA GLN A 322 -22.50 -10.82 -2.92
C GLN A 322 -22.99 -9.56 -2.19
N ASN A 323 -22.66 -9.46 -0.89
CA ASN A 323 -23.16 -8.42 0.00
C ASN A 323 -22.10 -7.39 0.43
N LEU A 324 -20.89 -7.43 -0.16
CA LEU A 324 -19.79 -6.58 0.28
C LEU A 324 -20.11 -5.10 0.03
N GLN A 325 -19.97 -4.30 1.07
CA GLN A 325 -20.23 -2.86 1.07
C GLN A 325 -18.92 -2.08 1.24
N ARG A 326 -18.02 -2.54 2.12
CA ARG A 326 -16.77 -1.85 2.45
C ARG A 326 -15.58 -2.80 2.39
N ALA A 327 -14.49 -2.34 1.78
CA ALA A 327 -13.23 -3.06 1.68
C ALA A 327 -12.04 -2.17 2.05
N HIS A 328 -11.34 -2.50 3.11
CA HIS A 328 -10.11 -1.84 3.55
C HIS A 328 -8.93 -2.71 3.19
N LEU A 329 -8.28 -2.43 2.07
CA LEU A 329 -7.20 -3.23 1.49
C LEU A 329 -5.84 -2.55 1.68
N THR A 330 -4.76 -3.28 1.36
CA THR A 330 -3.40 -2.76 1.43
C THR A 330 -2.98 -2.06 0.14
N HIS A 331 -3.39 -2.60 -1.01
CA HIS A 331 -3.00 -2.10 -2.32
C HIS A 331 -4.15 -1.40 -3.03
N SER A 332 -3.92 -0.19 -3.56
CA SER A 332 -4.96 0.58 -4.24
C SER A 332 -5.45 -0.06 -5.55
N PHE A 333 -4.60 -0.84 -6.23
CA PHE A 333 -4.99 -1.53 -7.47
C PHE A 333 -5.98 -2.67 -7.23
N HIS A 334 -6.09 -3.23 -6.02
CA HIS A 334 -7.14 -4.20 -5.70
C HIS A 334 -8.53 -3.56 -5.73
N CYS A 335 -8.64 -2.28 -5.38
CA CYS A 335 -9.91 -1.54 -5.48
C CYS A 335 -10.41 -1.38 -6.92
N CYS A 336 -9.52 -1.47 -7.92
CA CYS A 336 -9.89 -1.38 -9.32
C CYS A 336 -10.75 -2.55 -9.79
N ALA A 337 -10.67 -3.71 -9.14
CA ALA A 337 -11.50 -4.87 -9.46
C ALA A 337 -12.99 -4.59 -9.26
N PHE A 338 -13.35 -3.86 -8.19
CA PHE A 338 -14.74 -3.47 -7.91
C PHE A 338 -15.24 -2.39 -8.90
N GLN A 339 -14.33 -1.54 -9.39
CA GLN A 339 -14.66 -0.53 -10.39
C GLN A 339 -14.82 -1.14 -11.79
N PHE A 340 -14.01 -2.15 -12.16
CA PHE A 340 -14.03 -2.78 -13.49
C PHE A 340 -14.14 -4.32 -13.44
N PRO A 341 -15.29 -4.88 -13.02
CA PRO A 341 -15.48 -6.33 -12.93
C PRO A 341 -15.21 -7.10 -14.23
N SER A 342 -15.58 -6.53 -15.37
CA SER A 342 -15.40 -7.14 -16.70
C SER A 342 -13.93 -7.31 -17.11
N ARG A 343 -13.03 -6.51 -16.54
CA ARG A 343 -11.58 -6.60 -16.77
C ARG A 343 -10.88 -7.44 -15.70
N HIS A 344 -11.46 -7.53 -14.51
CA HIS A 344 -10.87 -8.28 -13.41
C HIS A 344 -11.00 -9.79 -13.63
N ASP A 345 -12.21 -10.24 -13.98
CA ASP A 345 -12.50 -11.64 -14.29
C ASP A 345 -13.48 -11.70 -15.48
N PRO A 346 -12.96 -11.63 -16.72
CA PRO A 346 -13.79 -11.60 -17.92
C PRO A 346 -14.67 -12.85 -18.06
N GLN A 347 -14.15 -14.02 -17.66
CA GLN A 347 -14.87 -15.28 -17.76
C GLN A 347 -16.07 -15.32 -16.82
N ARG A 348 -15.86 -15.01 -15.54
CA ARG A 348 -16.95 -14.98 -14.54
C ARG A 348 -17.93 -13.85 -14.82
N HIS A 349 -17.45 -12.70 -15.29
CA HIS A 349 -18.31 -11.61 -15.74
C HIS A 349 -19.23 -12.05 -16.89
N ALA A 350 -18.69 -12.72 -17.91
CA ALA A 350 -19.48 -13.23 -19.03
C ALA A 350 -20.53 -14.26 -18.57
N GLN A 351 -20.17 -15.17 -17.68
CA GLN A 351 -21.11 -16.12 -17.08
C GLN A 351 -22.23 -15.39 -16.32
N ARG A 352 -21.89 -14.39 -15.49
CA ARG A 352 -22.88 -13.61 -14.75
C ARG A 352 -23.81 -12.84 -15.68
N VAL A 353 -23.29 -12.27 -16.76
CA VAL A 353 -24.11 -11.57 -17.76
C VAL A 353 -25.07 -12.54 -18.44
N GLN A 354 -24.61 -13.75 -18.81
CA GLN A 354 -25.48 -14.79 -19.38
C GLN A 354 -26.55 -15.28 -18.39
N GLU A 355 -26.21 -15.46 -17.11
CA GLU A 355 -27.18 -15.79 -16.06
C GLU A 355 -28.29 -14.73 -16.02
N VAL A 356 -27.90 -13.45 -16.00
CA VAL A 356 -28.82 -12.31 -15.94
C VAL A 356 -29.68 -12.21 -17.19
N GLU A 357 -29.12 -12.49 -18.37
CA GLU A 357 -29.89 -12.53 -19.62
C GLU A 357 -30.93 -13.64 -19.59
N LYS A 358 -30.58 -14.84 -19.10
CA LYS A 358 -31.54 -15.94 -18.89
C LYS A 358 -32.66 -15.53 -17.95
N TRP A 359 -32.34 -14.89 -16.81
CA TRP A 359 -33.34 -14.36 -15.88
C TRP A 359 -34.24 -13.31 -16.55
N ARG A 360 -33.67 -12.42 -17.36
CA ARG A 360 -34.43 -11.40 -18.11
C ARG A 360 -35.40 -12.03 -19.12
N ASP A 361 -34.97 -13.06 -19.84
CA ASP A 361 -35.80 -13.74 -20.83
C ASP A 361 -36.91 -14.56 -20.16
N GLN A 362 -36.61 -15.23 -19.04
CA GLN A 362 -37.63 -15.88 -18.21
C GLN A 362 -38.70 -14.87 -17.76
N CYS A 363 -38.29 -13.69 -17.29
CA CYS A 363 -39.26 -12.67 -16.88
C CYS A 363 -40.05 -12.01 -18.02
N LYS A 364 -39.49 -11.92 -19.23
CA LYS A 364 -40.25 -11.50 -20.41
C LYS A 364 -41.33 -12.53 -20.77
N GLY A 365 -40.97 -13.82 -20.76
CA GLY A 365 -41.92 -14.90 -20.99
C GLY A 365 -43.10 -14.87 -20.03
N THR A 366 -42.87 -14.59 -18.75
CA THR A 366 -43.95 -14.47 -17.74
C THR A 366 -44.84 -13.25 -17.97
N ARG A 367 -44.27 -12.10 -18.39
CA ARG A 367 -45.04 -10.90 -18.77
C ARG A 367 -45.90 -11.13 -20.01
N ASP A 368 -45.40 -11.88 -20.99
CA ASP A 368 -46.15 -12.23 -22.20
C ASP A 368 -47.30 -13.21 -21.90
N VAL A 369 -47.14 -14.08 -20.90
CA VAL A 369 -48.23 -14.97 -20.43
C VAL A 369 -49.30 -14.18 -19.67
N HIS A 370 -48.91 -13.25 -18.79
CA HIS A 370 -49.85 -12.40 -18.04
C HIS A 370 -50.65 -11.47 -18.96
N THR A 371 -50.00 -10.86 -19.96
CA THR A 371 -50.69 -10.00 -20.95
C THR A 371 -51.61 -10.78 -21.88
N ASN A 372 -51.31 -12.04 -22.20
CA ASN A 372 -52.22 -12.90 -22.97
C ASN A 372 -53.42 -13.40 -22.14
N TYR A 373 -53.24 -13.63 -20.83
CA TYR A 373 -54.34 -13.96 -19.92
C TYR A 373 -55.28 -12.75 -19.73
N GLU A 374 -54.75 -11.54 -19.55
CA GLU A 374 -55.53 -10.29 -19.52
C GLU A 374 -56.22 -9.98 -20.86
N ARG A 375 -55.61 -10.35 -22.00
CA ARG A 375 -56.28 -10.27 -23.32
C ARG A 375 -57.43 -11.26 -23.47
N SER A 376 -57.35 -12.44 -22.85
CA SER A 376 -58.41 -13.45 -22.90
C SER A 376 -59.59 -13.13 -21.98
N LEU A 377 -59.34 -12.42 -20.86
CA LEU A 377 -60.40 -11.94 -19.95
C LEU A 377 -61.04 -10.61 -20.39
N SER A 378 -60.41 -9.84 -21.29
CA SER A 378 -60.96 -8.59 -21.82
C SER A 378 -61.85 -8.75 -23.07
N MET A 379 -62.09 -9.98 -23.53
CA MET A 379 -63.03 -10.26 -24.64
C MET A 379 -64.45 -10.64 -24.17
N ASN A 380 -64.80 -10.34 -22.91
CA ASN A 380 -66.17 -10.48 -22.38
C ASN A 380 -66.55 -9.30 -21.49
N ASN A 381 -66.46 -8.07 -21.98
CA ASN A 381 -67.33 -6.95 -21.60
C ASN A 381 -67.09 -5.73 -22.53
N LEU A 382 -67.99 -5.55 -23.49
CA LEU A 382 -68.01 -4.40 -24.39
C LEU A 382 -68.67 -3.17 -23.73
N THR A 383 -67.96 -2.03 -23.80
CA THR A 383 -68.43 -0.64 -24.11
C THR A 383 -69.14 0.23 -23.06
N PRO A 384 -69.12 1.58 -23.20
CA PRO A 384 -68.09 2.50 -23.73
C PRO A 384 -67.97 3.87 -22.98
N LEU A 385 -67.13 4.78 -23.52
CA LEU A 385 -66.93 6.23 -23.24
C LEU A 385 -65.93 6.59 -22.11
N ALA A 386 -64.98 7.53 -22.24
CA ALA A 386 -64.66 8.46 -23.33
C ALA A 386 -63.20 8.98 -23.21
N ASN A 387 -62.58 9.22 -24.37
CA ASN A 387 -61.54 10.18 -24.74
C ASN A 387 -60.36 10.48 -23.79
N VAL A 388 -59.18 9.98 -24.19
CA VAL A 388 -57.89 10.63 -23.93
C VAL A 388 -57.22 10.96 -25.27
N SER A 389 -57.08 12.26 -25.51
CA SER A 389 -56.07 12.92 -26.34
C SER A 389 -55.83 14.23 -25.60
N GLU A 390 -54.65 14.65 -25.20
CA GLU A 390 -53.33 14.57 -25.83
C GLU A 390 -52.34 15.19 -24.79
N VAL A 391 -51.05 15.24 -25.14
CA VAL A 391 -50.01 16.13 -24.57
C VAL A 391 -49.03 15.53 -23.54
N GLN A 392 -47.79 15.48 -23.99
CA GLN A 392 -46.52 15.26 -23.31
C GLN A 392 -45.90 16.65 -22.94
N PRO A 393 -44.71 16.74 -22.33
CA PRO A 393 -44.35 16.63 -20.92
C PRO A 393 -43.93 17.99 -20.28
N SER A 394 -43.50 17.94 -19.01
CA SER A 394 -42.62 18.89 -18.27
C SER A 394 -43.26 19.96 -17.37
N GLY A 395 -42.67 20.14 -16.17
CA GLY A 395 -42.86 21.31 -15.31
C GLY A 395 -43.06 20.97 -13.83
N ALA A 396 -42.07 21.30 -12.99
CA ALA A 396 -42.07 21.15 -11.54
C ALA A 396 -43.10 22.05 -10.82
N THR A 397 -43.44 21.74 -9.55
CA THR A 397 -43.26 22.60 -8.34
C THR A 397 -44.25 22.22 -7.20
N ILE A 398 -43.71 21.56 -6.16
CA ILE A 398 -43.71 21.91 -4.72
C ILE A 398 -45.00 22.38 -3.98
N ASN A 399 -45.18 21.81 -2.76
CA ASN A 399 -45.96 22.21 -1.55
C ASN A 399 -47.45 21.80 -1.51
N ASN A 400 -48.05 21.35 -0.40
CA ASN A 400 -47.67 21.24 1.02
C ASN A 400 -48.73 20.36 1.70
N LEU A 401 -48.38 19.63 2.76
CA LEU A 401 -49.14 19.72 4.02
C LEU A 401 -48.21 19.41 5.21
N LEU A 402 -48.14 20.40 6.11
CA LEU A 402 -47.38 20.49 7.35
C LEU A 402 -47.88 19.46 8.40
N GLY A 403 -47.13 19.11 9.45
CA GLY A 403 -45.85 19.65 9.87
C GLY A 403 -45.25 19.00 11.12
N ALA A 404 -43.93 19.22 11.22
CA ALA A 404 -43.14 19.62 12.38
C ALA A 404 -43.21 18.82 13.70
N SER A 405 -42.09 18.16 14.02
CA SER A 405 -41.21 18.64 15.10
C SER A 405 -39.81 18.00 15.03
N THR A 406 -38.80 18.86 14.96
CA THR A 406 -37.37 18.66 15.30
C THR A 406 -37.04 19.79 16.30
N PRO A 407 -36.02 19.75 17.20
CA PRO A 407 -34.66 19.28 16.88
C PRO A 407 -33.78 18.73 18.03
N ASN A 408 -32.71 18.04 17.59
CA ASN A 408 -31.34 17.96 18.13
C ASN A 408 -31.08 18.16 19.63
N THR A 409 -30.47 17.13 20.24
CA THR A 409 -29.43 17.31 21.25
C THR A 409 -28.17 16.61 20.76
N TYR A 410 -27.10 17.40 20.56
CA TYR A 410 -25.74 16.90 20.50
C TYR A 410 -25.37 16.34 21.88
N ASP A 411 -24.84 15.13 21.95
CA ASP A 411 -24.13 14.69 23.15
C ASP A 411 -22.75 14.10 22.78
N TYR A 412 -21.72 14.81 23.21
CA TYR A 412 -20.32 14.41 23.20
C TYR A 412 -20.07 13.82 24.60
N MET A 413 -19.57 12.59 24.66
CA MET A 413 -19.21 11.78 25.84
C MET A 413 -20.24 10.71 26.25
N ALA A 414 -20.06 9.49 25.74
CA ALA A 414 -20.38 8.26 26.46
C ALA A 414 -19.43 7.14 26.00
N ASP A 415 -18.94 6.38 26.97
CA ASP A 415 -17.74 5.54 26.91
C ASP A 415 -17.67 4.48 25.81
N SER A 416 -16.46 4.35 25.30
CA SER A 416 -15.95 3.25 24.49
C SER A 416 -15.89 1.94 25.29
N VAL A 417 -16.68 0.94 24.89
CA VAL A 417 -16.38 -0.52 24.88
C VAL A 417 -17.63 -1.34 24.45
N LEU A 418 -18.85 -0.78 24.45
CA LEU A 418 -20.08 -1.57 24.25
C LEU A 418 -20.77 -1.47 22.86
N ASN A 419 -20.21 -0.75 21.87
CA ASN A 419 -20.91 -0.47 20.60
C ASN A 419 -20.46 -1.30 19.38
N ASN A 420 -19.86 -2.48 19.58
CA ASN A 420 -19.29 -3.24 18.44
C ASN A 420 -19.72 -4.71 18.33
N ILE A 421 -20.88 -5.08 18.88
CA ILE A 421 -21.47 -6.42 18.74
C ILE A 421 -21.93 -6.61 17.28
N GLY A 422 -21.58 -7.72 16.66
CA GLY A 422 -22.08 -8.09 15.32
C GLY A 422 -23.59 -8.29 15.31
N ILE A 423 -24.26 -7.78 14.28
CA ILE A 423 -25.71 -7.96 14.08
C ILE A 423 -25.90 -9.20 13.20
N PHE A 424 -26.70 -10.15 13.68
CA PHE A 424 -27.21 -11.22 12.84
C PHE A 424 -28.47 -10.73 12.15
N HIS A 425 -28.51 -10.84 10.83
CA HIS A 425 -29.75 -10.56 10.10
C HIS A 425 -30.74 -11.69 10.36
N GLU A 426 -32.00 -11.31 10.61
CA GLU A 426 -33.11 -12.25 10.68
C GLU A 426 -33.34 -12.83 9.29
N GLU A 427 -33.56 -14.15 9.21
CA GLU A 427 -33.91 -14.82 7.97
C GLU A 427 -35.14 -14.11 7.38
N ILE A 428 -35.05 -13.61 6.13
CA ILE A 428 -36.19 -12.98 5.47
C ILE A 428 -37.26 -14.07 5.36
N THR A 429 -38.24 -14.02 6.25
CA THR A 429 -39.42 -14.88 6.22
C THR A 429 -40.28 -14.39 5.07
N ILE A 430 -40.04 -14.96 3.89
CA ILE A 430 -40.97 -14.82 2.77
C ILE A 430 -42.26 -15.49 3.22
N ASN A 431 -43.33 -14.70 3.31
CA ASN A 431 -44.66 -15.14 3.66
C ASN A 431 -45.07 -16.26 2.68
N PRO A 432 -45.40 -17.48 3.14
CA PRO A 432 -45.60 -18.63 2.25
C PRO A 432 -46.86 -18.55 1.37
N ASP A 433 -47.70 -17.53 1.59
CA ASP A 433 -48.97 -17.31 0.86
C ASP A 433 -48.91 -16.16 -0.17
N ASP A 434 -47.76 -15.51 -0.39
CA ASP A 434 -47.59 -14.59 -1.52
C ASP A 434 -47.13 -15.38 -2.76
N ASP A 435 -47.90 -15.30 -3.86
CA ASP A 435 -47.65 -15.97 -5.13
C ASP A 435 -46.19 -15.75 -5.60
N GLN A 436 -45.34 -16.78 -5.41
CA GLN A 436 -43.87 -16.78 -5.61
C GLN A 436 -43.37 -16.40 -7.03
N LEU A 437 -44.25 -16.04 -7.96
CA LEU A 437 -43.88 -15.64 -9.32
C LEU A 437 -43.92 -14.12 -9.54
N ALA A 438 -44.73 -13.38 -8.76
CA ALA A 438 -44.84 -11.92 -8.91
C ALA A 438 -43.63 -11.17 -8.34
N GLU A 439 -42.94 -11.75 -7.34
CA GLU A 439 -41.74 -11.19 -6.72
C GLU A 439 -40.48 -11.32 -7.61
N TYR A 440 -40.46 -12.30 -8.53
CA TYR A 440 -39.30 -12.59 -9.38
C TYR A 440 -39.11 -11.62 -10.56
N CYS A 441 -40.13 -10.86 -10.97
CA CYS A 441 -40.08 -10.03 -12.19
C CYS A 441 -40.40 -8.54 -11.95
N GLY A 442 -39.89 -8.00 -10.84
CA GLY A 442 -39.84 -6.57 -10.58
C GLY A 442 -39.01 -5.79 -11.61
N ASN A 443 -38.94 -4.46 -11.46
CA ASN A 443 -38.16 -3.60 -12.35
C ASN A 443 -36.67 -3.81 -12.08
N PHE A 444 -36.03 -4.78 -12.74
CA PHE A 444 -34.60 -5.09 -12.61
C PHE A 444 -33.73 -3.89 -12.99
N THR A 445 -33.47 -3.02 -12.03
CA THR A 445 -32.38 -2.06 -12.13
C THR A 445 -31.15 -2.76 -11.59
N PHE A 446 -30.20 -3.04 -12.49
CA PHE A 446 -28.91 -3.61 -12.14
C PHE A 446 -28.13 -2.57 -11.32
N ARG A 447 -28.41 -2.48 -10.01
CA ARG A 447 -27.56 -1.71 -9.11
C ARG A 447 -26.29 -2.53 -8.95
N LYS A 448 -25.24 -2.12 -9.68
CA LYS A 448 -23.87 -2.52 -9.35
C LYS A 448 -23.68 -2.18 -7.86
N PRO A 449 -23.43 -3.18 -6.98
CA PRO A 449 -23.18 -2.87 -5.58
C PRO A 449 -22.01 -1.89 -5.52
N HIS A 450 -22.25 -0.73 -4.94
CA HIS A 450 -21.20 0.28 -4.79
C HIS A 450 -20.37 -0.12 -3.58
N VAL A 451 -19.24 -0.79 -3.83
CA VAL A 451 -18.29 -1.14 -2.78
C VAL A 451 -17.38 0.05 -2.53
N GLU A 452 -17.43 0.59 -1.32
CA GLU A 452 -16.49 1.59 -0.85
C GLU A 452 -15.15 0.92 -0.54
N CYS A 453 -14.15 1.14 -1.38
CA CYS A 453 -12.84 0.50 -1.26
C CYS A 453 -11.72 1.51 -0.95
N TYR A 454 -10.87 1.15 0.01
CA TYR A 454 -9.75 1.95 0.49
C TYR A 454 -8.45 1.12 0.45
N PRO A 455 -7.27 1.70 0.17
CA PRO A 455 -7.06 3.08 -0.27
C PRO A 455 -7.54 3.29 -1.72
N MET A 456 -8.13 4.45 -1.98
CA MET A 456 -8.58 4.81 -3.32
C MET A 456 -7.38 4.87 -4.29
N PRO A 457 -7.54 4.37 -5.53
CA PRO A 457 -6.57 4.57 -6.61
C PRO A 457 -6.20 6.05 -6.75
N ASN A 458 -4.91 6.32 -6.86
CA ASN A 458 -4.39 7.68 -7.05
C ASN A 458 -3.78 7.79 -8.45
N ALA A 459 -3.41 9.00 -8.89
CA ALA A 459 -2.94 9.16 -10.28
C ALA A 459 -1.50 8.66 -10.56
N LEU A 460 -0.77 8.16 -9.56
CA LEU A 460 0.47 7.39 -9.73
C LEU A 460 0.20 5.88 -9.88
N ASN A 461 -0.92 5.40 -9.31
CA ASN A 461 -1.43 4.03 -9.38
C ASN A 461 -2.91 4.03 -9.80
N PRO A 462 -3.23 4.50 -11.03
CA PRO A 462 -4.61 4.51 -11.53
C PRO A 462 -5.08 3.09 -11.88
N CYS A 463 -6.40 2.92 -11.99
CA CYS A 463 -6.99 1.69 -12.52
C CYS A 463 -6.83 1.52 -14.05
N GLU A 464 -6.42 2.58 -14.72
CA GLU A 464 -6.07 2.57 -16.13
C GLU A 464 -4.66 2.01 -16.34
N ASP A 465 -4.34 1.67 -17.58
CA ASP A 465 -3.02 1.18 -17.94
C ASP A 465 -1.90 2.20 -17.64
N VAL A 466 -0.65 1.71 -17.60
CA VAL A 466 0.56 2.49 -17.26
C VAL A 466 0.65 3.77 -18.08
N MET A 467 0.22 3.79 -19.35
CA MET A 467 0.19 5.00 -20.19
C MET A 467 -1.18 5.72 -20.20
N GLY A 468 -2.29 4.97 -20.11
CA GLY A 468 -3.67 5.50 -20.06
C GLY A 468 -4.21 6.02 -21.41
N TYR A 469 -3.45 6.84 -22.15
CA TYR A 469 -3.90 7.44 -23.41
C TYR A 469 -3.32 6.77 -24.67
N GLN A 470 -4.16 6.55 -25.70
CA GLN A 470 -3.73 5.98 -26.98
C GLN A 470 -2.70 6.85 -27.71
N TRP A 471 -2.88 8.17 -27.76
CA TRP A 471 -1.93 9.07 -28.40
C TRP A 471 -0.57 9.08 -27.68
N LEU A 472 -0.58 8.95 -26.34
CA LEU A 472 0.63 8.91 -25.53
C LEU A 472 1.43 7.63 -25.82
N ARG A 473 0.76 6.49 -25.98
CA ARG A 473 1.41 5.23 -26.39
C ARG A 473 2.14 5.35 -27.72
N ILE A 474 1.45 5.89 -28.73
CA ILE A 474 2.04 6.09 -30.07
C ILE A 474 3.26 7.00 -29.96
N ALA A 475 3.13 8.11 -29.21
CA ALA A 475 4.21 9.06 -29.01
C ALA A 475 5.42 8.44 -28.29
N VAL A 476 5.19 7.64 -27.24
CA VAL A 476 6.26 6.96 -26.49
C VAL A 476 7.02 5.97 -27.38
N TRP A 477 6.33 5.18 -28.21
CA TRP A 477 7.01 4.27 -29.15
C TRP A 477 7.91 5.01 -30.15
N ILE A 478 7.47 6.18 -30.63
CA ILE A 478 8.30 7.03 -31.49
C ILE A 478 9.54 7.53 -30.74
N VAL A 479 9.36 8.04 -29.52
CA VAL A 479 10.48 8.52 -28.68
C VAL A 479 11.47 7.40 -28.38
N VAL A 480 11.00 6.20 -28.02
CA VAL A 480 11.83 5.01 -27.79
C VAL A 480 12.66 4.66 -29.01
N ALA A 481 12.03 4.61 -30.20
CA ALA A 481 12.72 4.29 -31.43
C ALA A 481 13.81 5.33 -31.76
N LEU A 482 13.48 6.62 -31.67
CA LEU A 482 14.42 7.70 -31.95
C LEU A 482 15.58 7.75 -30.95
N ALA A 483 15.31 7.53 -29.66
CA ALA A 483 16.32 7.54 -28.60
C ALA A 483 17.29 6.36 -28.73
N ILE A 484 16.80 5.12 -28.96
CA ILE A 484 17.66 3.95 -29.10
C ILE A 484 18.48 4.04 -30.38
N VAL A 485 17.83 4.28 -31.53
CA VAL A 485 18.54 4.33 -32.84
C VAL A 485 19.54 5.48 -32.87
N GLY A 486 19.15 6.67 -32.39
CA GLY A 486 20.01 7.85 -32.37
C GLY A 486 21.25 7.65 -31.51
N ASN A 487 21.08 7.18 -30.27
CA ASN A 487 22.20 7.01 -29.34
C ASN A 487 23.11 5.83 -29.72
N VAL A 488 22.57 4.71 -30.23
CA VAL A 488 23.39 3.61 -30.78
C VAL A 488 24.20 4.09 -31.98
N ALA A 489 23.61 4.90 -32.87
CA ALA A 489 24.33 5.46 -34.01
C ALA A 489 25.48 6.38 -33.56
N VAL A 490 25.25 7.26 -32.58
CA VAL A 490 26.29 8.14 -32.01
C VAL A 490 27.44 7.33 -31.42
N LEU A 491 27.13 6.33 -30.58
CA LEU A 491 28.14 5.44 -30.00
C LEU A 491 28.92 4.69 -31.09
N THR A 492 28.23 4.17 -32.10
CA THR A 492 28.86 3.44 -33.21
C THR A 492 29.83 4.33 -33.99
N VAL A 493 29.42 5.56 -34.33
CA VAL A 493 30.27 6.53 -35.06
C VAL A 493 31.51 6.89 -34.24
N ILE A 494 31.34 7.23 -32.96
CA ILE A 494 32.44 7.66 -32.10
C ILE A 494 33.43 6.50 -31.84
N LEU A 495 32.94 5.29 -31.59
CA LEU A 495 33.79 4.13 -31.27
C LEU A 495 34.47 3.54 -32.52
N SER A 496 33.85 3.64 -33.70
CA SER A 496 34.40 3.08 -34.95
C SER A 496 35.51 3.92 -35.57
N ILE A 497 35.58 5.22 -35.24
CA ILE A 497 36.55 6.14 -35.82
C ILE A 497 37.66 6.38 -34.81
N LYS A 498 38.79 5.70 -35.01
CA LYS A 498 40.03 5.99 -34.27
C LYS A 498 40.52 7.39 -34.61
N SER A 499 40.35 8.31 -33.67
CA SER A 499 40.95 9.65 -33.74
C SER A 499 42.41 9.59 -33.28
N GLU A 500 43.31 10.27 -33.99
CA GLU A 500 44.74 10.34 -33.63
C GLU A 500 44.97 11.00 -32.26
N SER A 501 44.04 11.84 -31.80
CA SER A 501 43.97 12.30 -30.40
C SER A 501 42.52 12.29 -29.89
N PRO A 502 42.23 11.67 -28.73
CA PRO A 502 40.91 11.72 -28.11
C PRO A 502 40.65 13.11 -27.50
N SER A 503 39.65 13.81 -28.01
CA SER A 503 39.22 15.10 -27.46
C SER A 503 38.24 14.93 -26.30
N VAL A 504 38.33 15.80 -25.29
CA VAL A 504 37.42 15.78 -24.13
C VAL A 504 35.94 15.86 -24.53
N PRO A 505 35.51 16.71 -25.49
CA PRO A 505 34.12 16.74 -25.91
C PRO A 505 33.62 15.42 -26.52
N ARG A 506 34.44 14.71 -27.30
CA ARG A 506 34.08 13.39 -27.83
C ARG A 506 33.90 12.36 -26.72
N PHE A 507 34.78 12.38 -25.71
CA PHE A 507 34.69 11.52 -24.54
C PHE A 507 33.40 11.77 -23.74
N LEU A 508 33.04 13.04 -23.50
CA LEU A 508 31.82 13.41 -22.78
C LEU A 508 30.54 13.07 -23.56
N ILE A 509 30.49 13.31 -24.87
CA ILE A 509 29.34 12.95 -25.73
C ILE A 509 29.13 11.43 -25.73
N CYS A 510 30.21 10.63 -25.69
CA CYS A 510 30.10 9.18 -25.59
C CYS A 510 29.41 8.75 -24.29
N HIS A 511 29.69 9.42 -23.17
CA HIS A 511 29.07 9.12 -21.88
C HIS A 511 27.60 9.57 -21.83
N LEU A 512 27.30 10.72 -22.43
CA LEU A 512 25.93 11.21 -22.56
C LEU A 512 25.09 10.26 -23.40
N ALA A 513 25.58 9.83 -24.57
CA ALA A 513 24.89 8.87 -25.43
C ALA A 513 24.67 7.51 -24.76
N PHE A 514 25.59 7.07 -23.89
CA PHE A 514 25.39 5.88 -23.07
C PHE A 514 24.27 6.06 -22.04
N ALA A 515 24.27 7.18 -21.31
CA ALA A 515 23.22 7.49 -20.33
C ALA A 515 21.84 7.57 -20.99
N ASP A 516 21.75 8.25 -22.14
CA ASP A 516 20.51 8.39 -22.91
C ASP A 516 20.03 7.07 -23.53
N LEU A 517 20.96 6.18 -23.91
CA LEU A 517 20.62 4.81 -24.30
C LEU A 517 20.00 4.03 -23.13
N CYS A 518 20.56 4.14 -21.92
CA CYS A 518 19.97 3.53 -20.72
C CYS A 518 18.55 4.07 -20.45
N LEU A 519 18.31 5.37 -20.64
CA LEU A 519 16.96 5.94 -20.53
C LEU A 519 16.01 5.40 -21.61
N GLY A 520 16.50 5.24 -22.84
CA GLY A 520 15.75 4.60 -23.93
C GLY A 520 15.36 3.14 -23.62
N LEU A 521 16.26 2.37 -23.02
CA LEU A 521 15.98 0.99 -22.58
C LEU A 521 14.95 0.94 -21.43
N TYR A 522 15.02 1.87 -20.49
CA TYR A 522 13.99 2.03 -19.46
C TYR A 522 12.61 2.29 -20.07
N LEU A 523 12.50 3.22 -21.03
CA LEU A 523 11.22 3.49 -21.68
C LEU A 523 10.71 2.32 -22.50
N LEU A 524 11.60 1.57 -23.16
CA LEU A 524 11.23 0.36 -23.88
C LEU A 524 10.62 -0.68 -22.94
N LEU A 525 11.19 -0.86 -21.75
CA LEU A 525 10.68 -1.77 -20.73
C LEU A 525 9.28 -1.35 -20.26
N ILE A 526 9.06 -0.05 -19.99
CA ILE A 526 7.74 0.48 -19.62
C ILE A 526 6.72 0.30 -20.74
N ALA A 527 7.10 0.64 -21.98
CA ALA A 527 6.23 0.49 -23.15
C ALA A 527 5.87 -0.97 -23.45
N SER A 528 6.80 -1.90 -23.21
CA SER A 528 6.58 -3.34 -23.37
C SER A 528 5.57 -3.88 -22.37
N ILE A 529 5.66 -3.45 -21.11
CA ILE A 529 4.70 -3.86 -20.07
C ILE A 529 3.32 -3.26 -20.32
N ASP A 530 3.24 -1.98 -20.67
CA ASP A 530 1.95 -1.35 -21.04
C ASP A 530 1.28 -2.07 -22.23
N ALA A 531 2.07 -2.55 -23.20
CA ALA A 531 1.56 -3.35 -24.31
C ALA A 531 1.13 -4.76 -23.88
N HIS A 532 1.90 -5.43 -23.01
CA HIS A 532 1.58 -6.78 -22.52
C HIS A 532 0.33 -6.79 -21.63
N SER A 533 0.19 -5.80 -20.75
CA SER A 533 -0.89 -5.74 -19.77
C SER A 533 -2.07 -4.87 -20.23
N MET A 534 -2.20 -4.65 -21.54
CA MET A 534 -3.16 -3.68 -22.08
C MET A 534 -4.60 -4.04 -21.72
N GLY A 535 -5.28 -3.15 -21.01
CA GLY A 535 -6.67 -3.32 -20.58
C GLY A 535 -6.85 -4.08 -19.27
N GLU A 536 -5.80 -4.75 -18.77
CA GLU A 536 -5.85 -5.61 -17.58
C GLU A 536 -4.69 -5.33 -16.60
N TYR A 537 -4.05 -4.15 -16.68
CA TYR A 537 -2.85 -3.82 -15.91
C TYR A 537 -2.98 -4.09 -14.40
N PHE A 538 -4.12 -3.76 -13.79
CA PHE A 538 -4.31 -3.93 -12.34
C PHE A 538 -4.26 -5.40 -11.88
N ASN A 539 -4.48 -6.38 -12.77
CA ASN A 539 -4.29 -7.81 -12.46
C ASN A 539 -2.80 -8.21 -12.43
N TYR A 540 -1.95 -7.51 -13.19
CA TYR A 540 -0.50 -7.72 -13.27
C TYR A 540 0.32 -6.72 -12.44
N ALA A 541 -0.35 -5.74 -11.82
CA ALA A 541 0.31 -4.63 -11.13
C ALA A 541 1.23 -5.09 -10.01
N PHE A 542 0.82 -6.10 -9.22
CA PHE A 542 1.66 -6.65 -8.16
C PHE A 542 2.96 -7.23 -8.71
N ASP A 543 2.88 -8.13 -9.70
CA ASP A 543 4.04 -8.81 -10.27
C ASP A 543 4.98 -7.83 -10.99
N TRP A 544 4.43 -6.77 -11.57
CA TRP A 544 5.22 -5.69 -12.14
C TRP A 544 5.93 -4.86 -11.06
N GLN A 545 5.17 -4.22 -10.17
CA GLN A 545 5.67 -3.24 -9.21
C GLN A 545 6.65 -3.85 -8.22
N TYR A 546 6.33 -5.03 -7.66
CA TYR A 546 7.16 -5.69 -6.66
C TYR A 546 8.15 -6.70 -7.26
N GLY A 547 8.01 -7.00 -8.56
CA GLY A 547 8.91 -7.89 -9.28
C GLY A 547 10.27 -7.29 -9.61
N LEU A 548 11.11 -8.10 -10.27
CA LEU A 548 12.45 -7.67 -10.68
C LEU A 548 12.41 -6.60 -11.79
N GLY A 549 11.38 -6.65 -12.65
CA GLY A 549 11.22 -5.73 -13.78
C GLY A 549 11.22 -4.27 -13.33
N CYS A 550 10.38 -3.92 -12.35
CA CYS A 550 10.30 -2.56 -11.84
C CYS A 550 11.57 -2.13 -11.08
N LYS A 551 12.25 -3.05 -10.39
CA LYS A 551 13.55 -2.77 -9.74
C LYS A 551 14.63 -2.42 -10.76
N ILE A 552 14.71 -3.16 -11.87
CA ILE A 552 15.63 -2.85 -12.98
C ILE A 552 15.24 -1.53 -13.64
N ALA A 553 13.95 -1.30 -13.89
CA ALA A 553 13.44 -0.06 -14.46
C ALA A 553 13.83 1.16 -13.63
N GLY A 554 13.56 1.10 -12.32
CA GLY A 554 13.84 2.15 -11.35
C GLY A 554 15.33 2.46 -11.24
N PHE A 555 16.16 1.42 -11.19
CA PHE A 555 17.62 1.58 -11.23
C PHE A 555 18.05 2.30 -12.52
N LEU A 556 17.61 1.81 -13.69
CA LEU A 556 17.98 2.35 -15.00
C LEU A 556 17.58 3.82 -15.14
N THR A 557 16.36 4.21 -14.77
CA THR A 557 15.90 5.60 -14.92
C THR A 557 16.63 6.56 -13.99
N VAL A 558 16.88 6.18 -12.73
CA VAL A 558 17.61 7.05 -11.79
C VAL A 558 19.08 7.15 -12.19
N PHE A 559 19.71 6.02 -12.52
CA PHE A 559 21.10 5.98 -12.98
C PHE A 559 21.31 6.80 -14.26
N ALA A 560 20.50 6.55 -15.30
CA ALA A 560 20.59 7.22 -16.58
C ALA A 560 20.42 8.74 -16.45
N SER A 561 19.42 9.17 -15.68
CA SER A 561 19.14 10.60 -15.52
C SER A 561 20.21 11.36 -14.75
N HIS A 562 20.73 10.79 -13.65
CA HIS A 562 21.79 11.44 -12.87
C HIS A 562 23.09 11.49 -13.67
N LEU A 563 23.43 10.42 -14.38
CA LEU A 563 24.62 10.39 -15.24
C LEU A 563 24.49 11.39 -16.40
N SER A 564 23.32 11.47 -17.04
CA SER A 564 23.04 12.41 -18.13
C SER A 564 23.14 13.86 -17.67
N VAL A 565 22.45 14.23 -16.58
CA VAL A 565 22.50 15.60 -16.02
C VAL A 565 23.92 15.98 -15.59
N PHE A 566 24.62 15.09 -14.89
CA PHE A 566 26.02 15.33 -14.50
C PHE A 566 26.92 15.53 -15.72
N THR A 567 26.80 14.66 -16.74
CA THR A 567 27.58 14.77 -17.97
C THR A 567 27.29 16.08 -18.70
N LEU A 568 26.02 16.50 -18.77
CA LEU A 568 25.60 17.76 -19.37
C LEU A 568 26.18 18.98 -18.63
N THR A 569 26.23 18.94 -17.30
CA THR A 569 26.91 19.97 -16.50
C THR A 569 28.40 20.04 -16.82
N VAL A 570 29.09 18.90 -16.92
CA VAL A 570 30.52 18.85 -17.27
C VAL A 570 30.77 19.34 -18.70
N ILE A 571 29.93 18.95 -19.68
CA ILE A 571 29.97 19.49 -21.04
C ILE A 571 29.83 21.01 -21.01
N THR A 572 28.86 21.51 -20.25
CA THR A 572 28.60 22.95 -20.12
C THR A 572 29.80 23.70 -19.55
N ILE A 573 30.41 23.18 -18.48
CA ILE A 573 31.60 23.79 -17.85
C ILE A 573 32.78 23.74 -18.81
N GLU A 574 33.01 22.63 -19.50
CA GLU A 574 34.08 22.51 -20.51
C GLU A 574 33.90 23.55 -21.62
N ARG A 575 32.68 23.70 -22.13
CA ARG A 575 32.34 24.69 -23.16
C ARG A 575 32.51 26.12 -22.67
N TRP A 576 32.00 26.43 -21.48
CA TRP A 576 32.16 27.74 -20.87
C TRP A 576 33.64 28.10 -20.72
N PHE A 577 34.45 27.19 -20.18
CA PHE A 577 35.87 27.39 -19.98
C PHE A 577 36.61 27.59 -21.32
N ALA A 578 36.31 26.75 -22.32
CA ALA A 578 36.96 26.80 -23.63
C ALA A 578 36.64 28.07 -24.42
N ILE A 579 35.43 28.63 -24.28
CA ILE A 579 34.98 29.85 -24.97
C ILE A 579 35.49 31.10 -24.24
N THR A 580 35.26 31.20 -22.93
CA THR A 580 35.62 32.41 -22.16
C THR A 580 37.12 32.61 -22.02
N HIS A 581 37.89 31.52 -21.95
CA HIS A 581 39.34 31.55 -21.80
C HIS A 581 40.07 31.13 -23.08
N ALA A 582 39.45 31.35 -24.24
CA ALA A 582 39.98 30.96 -25.55
C ALA A 582 41.42 31.45 -25.83
N MET A 583 41.87 32.53 -25.18
CA MET A 583 43.22 33.09 -25.32
C MET A 583 44.32 32.41 -24.48
N TYR A 584 44.00 31.46 -23.59
CA TYR A 584 44.98 30.73 -22.77
C TYR A 584 44.94 29.21 -23.04
N LEU A 585 45.67 28.75 -24.06
CA LEU A 585 45.76 27.33 -24.48
C LEU A 585 46.14 26.36 -23.34
N ASN A 586 46.88 26.81 -22.32
CA ASN A 586 47.39 25.96 -21.23
C ASN A 586 46.37 25.63 -20.14
N LYS A 587 45.17 26.24 -20.12
CA LYS A 587 44.19 26.02 -19.06
C LYS A 587 43.04 25.06 -19.41
N ARG A 588 42.97 24.53 -20.65
CA ARG A 588 41.88 23.61 -21.04
C ARG A 588 41.90 22.32 -20.22
N ILE A 589 40.70 21.81 -19.90
CA ILE A 589 40.54 20.52 -19.22
C ILE A 589 41.16 19.44 -20.11
N LYS A 590 42.14 18.71 -19.57
CA LYS A 590 42.77 17.57 -20.25
C LYS A 590 41.93 16.31 -20.01
N LEU A 591 42.15 15.28 -20.84
CA LEU A 591 41.40 14.02 -20.77
C LEU A 591 41.52 13.31 -19.41
N ARG A 592 42.71 13.30 -18.79
CA ARG A 592 42.92 12.64 -17.49
C ARG A 592 42.06 13.26 -16.36
N PRO A 593 42.09 14.59 -16.11
CA PRO A 593 41.16 15.22 -15.18
C PRO A 593 39.69 14.99 -15.54
N ALA A 594 39.32 15.09 -16.82
CA ALA A 594 37.94 14.84 -17.25
C ALA A 594 37.47 13.41 -16.92
N ALA A 595 38.35 12.41 -17.12
CA ALA A 595 38.04 11.02 -16.79
C ALA A 595 37.84 10.82 -15.28
N VAL A 596 38.63 11.48 -14.43
CA VAL A 596 38.45 11.43 -12.96
C VAL A 596 37.13 12.09 -12.56
N ILE A 597 36.79 13.25 -13.12
CA ILE A 597 35.50 13.92 -12.86
C ILE A 597 34.33 13.01 -13.27
N MET A 598 34.42 12.39 -14.45
CA MET A 598 33.39 11.45 -14.91
C MET A 598 33.28 10.24 -14.01
N LEU A 599 34.40 9.65 -13.54
CA LEU A 599 34.39 8.53 -12.61
C LEU A 599 33.62 8.88 -11.32
N MET A 600 33.79 10.09 -10.79
CA MET A 600 33.01 10.55 -9.63
C MET A 600 31.51 10.63 -9.93
N GLY A 601 31.14 11.12 -11.12
CA GLY A 601 29.75 11.16 -11.58
C GLY A 601 29.12 9.77 -11.71
N TRP A 602 29.89 8.79 -12.21
CA TRP A 602 29.47 7.39 -12.27
C TRP A 602 29.23 6.80 -10.89
N ILE A 603 30.19 6.96 -9.97
CA ILE A 603 30.06 6.47 -8.58
C ILE A 603 28.82 7.10 -7.93
N TYR A 604 28.65 8.42 -8.05
CA TYR A 604 27.48 9.12 -7.52
C TYR A 604 26.17 8.58 -8.09
N SER A 605 26.08 8.42 -9.41
CA SER A 605 24.85 7.94 -10.07
C SER A 605 24.50 6.50 -9.69
N ILE A 606 25.51 5.63 -9.55
CA ILE A 606 25.34 4.25 -9.07
C ILE A 606 24.86 4.24 -7.62
N VAL A 607 25.48 5.03 -6.74
CA VAL A 607 25.08 5.12 -5.33
C VAL A 607 23.63 5.57 -5.24
N MET A 608 23.26 6.68 -5.89
CA MET A 608 21.90 7.23 -5.82
C MET A 608 20.84 6.26 -6.39
N SER A 609 21.15 5.51 -7.45
CA SER A 609 20.25 4.50 -8.02
C SER A 609 20.20 3.18 -7.23
N SER A 610 21.20 2.90 -6.39
CA SER A 610 21.23 1.67 -5.59
C SER A 610 20.50 1.80 -4.25
N LEU A 611 20.34 3.03 -3.72
CA LEU A 611 19.73 3.25 -2.39
C LEU A 611 18.31 2.66 -2.24
N PRO A 612 17.39 2.79 -3.22
CA PRO A 612 16.07 2.13 -3.13
C PRO A 612 16.09 0.62 -3.21
N LEU A 613 17.17 0.02 -3.74
CA LEU A 613 17.35 -1.44 -3.72
C LEU A 613 17.81 -1.94 -2.35
N LEU A 614 18.42 -1.06 -1.55
CA LEU A 614 18.88 -1.35 -0.18
C LEU A 614 17.83 -1.02 0.89
N GLY A 615 16.62 -0.61 0.49
CA GLY A 615 15.50 -0.32 1.38
C GLY A 615 15.36 1.15 1.82
N ILE A 616 16.10 2.08 1.21
CA ILE A 616 15.91 3.53 1.40
C ILE A 616 15.03 4.06 0.26
N SER A 617 13.77 4.40 0.54
CA SER A 617 12.70 4.52 -0.47
C SER A 617 12.41 3.19 -1.19
N ASN A 618 11.53 3.22 -2.19
CA ASN A 618 11.15 2.03 -2.95
C ASN A 618 10.74 2.40 -4.38
N TYR A 619 11.18 1.60 -5.35
CA TYR A 619 10.74 1.73 -6.74
C TYR A 619 9.33 1.18 -6.98
N SER A 620 8.86 0.27 -6.12
CA SER A 620 7.59 -0.46 -6.29
C SER A 620 6.35 0.41 -6.04
N SER A 621 6.51 1.63 -5.55
CA SER A 621 5.41 2.45 -5.05
C SER A 621 4.62 3.16 -6.17
N THR A 622 5.18 3.21 -7.38
CA THR A 622 4.54 3.81 -8.57
C THR A 622 4.57 2.85 -9.75
N SER A 623 3.54 2.92 -10.62
CA SER A 623 3.45 2.09 -11.83
C SER A 623 4.62 2.28 -12.81
N ILE A 624 5.25 3.45 -12.80
CA ILE A 624 6.40 3.84 -13.62
C ILE A 624 7.76 3.64 -12.94
N CYS A 625 7.79 3.03 -11.75
CA CYS A 625 9.01 2.63 -11.05
C CYS A 625 9.92 3.79 -10.60
N LEU A 626 9.34 4.96 -10.35
CA LEU A 626 10.06 6.08 -9.76
C LEU A 626 9.99 6.01 -8.23
N PRO A 627 11.09 6.32 -7.54
CA PRO A 627 11.12 6.35 -6.09
C PRO A 627 10.44 7.64 -5.65
N MET A 628 9.15 7.55 -5.31
CA MET A 628 8.31 8.70 -4.90
C MET A 628 7.60 8.44 -3.58
N GLU A 629 8.01 7.40 -2.86
CA GLU A 629 7.42 7.00 -1.59
C GLU A 629 7.90 7.92 -0.46
N LYS A 630 6.96 8.38 0.38
CA LYS A 630 7.22 9.21 1.55
C LYS A 630 6.61 8.54 2.78
N ARG A 631 7.30 7.56 3.38
CA ARG A 631 6.88 6.93 4.64
C ARG A 631 7.64 7.48 5.83
N ASP A 632 8.95 7.56 5.69
CA ASP A 632 9.86 7.90 6.77
C ASP A 632 10.75 9.12 6.44
N ILE A 633 11.51 9.57 7.44
CA ILE A 633 12.42 10.72 7.33
C ILE A 633 13.51 10.43 6.30
N TYR A 634 14.02 9.19 6.26
CA TYR A 634 15.04 8.76 5.31
C TYR A 634 14.58 8.88 3.85
N ASP A 635 13.33 8.48 3.55
CA ASP A 635 12.76 8.65 2.22
C ASP A 635 12.71 10.12 1.82
N SER A 636 12.29 10.98 2.75
CA SER A 636 12.20 12.42 2.51
C SER A 636 13.59 13.03 2.24
N ILE A 637 14.62 12.64 3.01
CA ILE A 637 16.00 13.08 2.79
C ILE A 637 16.50 12.63 1.42
N TYR A 638 16.27 11.37 1.05
CA TYR A 638 16.66 10.83 -0.26
C TYR A 638 16.00 11.59 -1.43
N LEU A 639 14.70 11.85 -1.34
CA LEU A 639 13.96 12.60 -2.37
C LEU A 639 14.45 14.05 -2.50
N VAL A 640 14.71 14.72 -1.36
CA VAL A 640 15.27 16.07 -1.34
C VAL A 640 16.69 16.08 -1.93
N LEU A 641 17.51 15.07 -1.65
CA LEU A 641 18.85 14.96 -2.20
C LEU A 641 18.82 14.79 -3.74
N ILE A 642 18.00 13.86 -4.25
CA ILE A 642 17.84 13.66 -5.70
C ILE A 642 17.36 14.93 -6.40
N LEU A 643 16.26 15.50 -5.94
CA LEU A 643 15.67 16.67 -6.60
C LEU A 643 16.52 17.92 -6.42
N GLY A 644 17.15 18.08 -5.26
CA GLY A 644 18.07 19.18 -4.95
C GLY A 644 19.34 19.14 -5.79
N CYS A 645 19.97 17.96 -5.96
CA CYS A 645 21.14 17.81 -6.82
C CYS A 645 20.81 18.15 -8.28
N ASN A 646 19.67 17.70 -8.80
CA ASN A 646 19.21 18.05 -10.14
C ASN A 646 18.97 19.56 -10.29
N PHE A 647 18.30 20.19 -9.33
CA PHE A 647 18.09 21.63 -9.34
C PHE A 647 19.40 22.42 -9.32
N LEU A 648 20.38 22.00 -8.50
CA LEU A 648 21.70 22.61 -8.45
C LEU A 648 22.43 22.49 -9.80
N ALA A 649 22.39 21.31 -10.43
CA ALA A 649 23.00 21.10 -11.74
C ALA A 649 22.40 22.02 -12.82
N PHE A 650 21.07 22.16 -12.87
CA PHE A 650 20.40 23.10 -13.79
C PHE A 650 20.76 24.56 -13.50
N THR A 651 20.91 24.94 -12.23
CA THR A 651 21.34 26.29 -11.85
C THR A 651 22.75 26.59 -12.33
N ILE A 652 23.69 25.64 -12.16
CA ILE A 652 25.07 25.77 -12.67
C ILE A 652 25.07 25.93 -14.19
N ILE A 653 24.31 25.08 -14.89
CA ILE A 653 24.17 25.15 -16.34
C ILE A 653 23.67 26.54 -16.75
N ALA A 654 22.59 27.03 -16.14
CA ALA A 654 22.03 28.34 -16.44
C ALA A 654 23.06 29.47 -16.26
N ILE A 655 23.79 29.49 -15.13
CA ILE A 655 24.83 30.50 -14.85
C ILE A 655 25.94 30.45 -15.91
N CYS A 656 26.47 29.27 -16.22
CA CYS A 656 27.51 29.10 -17.22
C CYS A 656 27.07 29.63 -18.59
N TYR A 657 25.83 29.34 -19.00
CA TYR A 657 25.30 29.82 -20.28
C TYR A 657 25.05 31.32 -20.30
N SER A 658 24.55 31.91 -19.21
CA SER A 658 24.44 33.37 -19.09
C SER A 658 25.80 34.03 -19.31
N GLN A 659 26.86 33.48 -18.71
CA GLN A 659 28.21 34.00 -18.88
C GLN A 659 28.77 33.80 -20.30
N ILE A 660 28.55 32.64 -20.92
CA ILE A 660 28.88 32.40 -22.34
C ILE A 660 28.21 33.47 -23.21
N TYR A 661 26.90 33.66 -23.05
CA TYR A 661 26.11 34.61 -23.84
C TYR A 661 26.62 36.05 -23.67
N LEU A 662 26.93 36.47 -22.44
CA LEU A 662 27.48 37.79 -22.16
C LEU A 662 28.87 37.99 -22.80
N SER A 663 29.76 36.99 -22.74
CA SER A 663 31.11 37.08 -23.34
C SER A 663 31.05 37.25 -24.86
N LEU A 664 30.11 36.58 -25.52
CA LEU A 664 29.96 36.61 -26.97
C LEU A 664 29.17 37.82 -27.44
N GLY A 665 28.23 38.33 -26.66
CA GLY A 665 27.55 39.59 -26.96
C GLY A 665 28.53 40.77 -27.08
N GLN A 666 29.60 40.75 -26.30
CA GLN A 666 30.69 41.73 -26.37
C GLN A 666 31.53 41.58 -27.66
N GLU A 667 31.88 40.36 -28.07
CA GLU A 667 32.60 40.11 -29.33
C GLU A 667 31.76 40.33 -30.58
N THR A 668 30.48 39.93 -30.56
CA THR A 668 29.56 40.08 -31.70
C THR A 668 29.27 41.56 -31.98
N ARG A 669 29.23 42.42 -30.94
CA ARG A 669 29.17 43.89 -31.13
C ARG A 669 30.41 44.45 -31.83
N ARG A 670 31.60 43.85 -31.66
CA ARG A 670 32.84 44.23 -32.36
C ARG A 670 32.94 43.62 -33.76
N ALA A 671 32.36 42.44 -34.00
CA ALA A 671 32.45 41.70 -35.27
C ALA A 671 31.30 41.95 -36.26
N ARG A 672 30.17 42.54 -35.82
CA ARG A 672 28.98 42.86 -36.65
C ARG A 672 29.27 43.82 -37.82
N GLN A 673 30.49 44.33 -37.92
CA GLN A 673 30.92 45.15 -39.05
C GLN A 673 31.21 44.33 -40.32
N ASN A 674 31.45 43.00 -40.25
CA ASN A 674 32.01 42.28 -41.41
C ASN A 674 31.24 41.06 -41.98
N HIS A 675 30.30 40.38 -41.31
CA HIS A 675 29.53 39.29 -41.95
C HIS A 675 28.12 39.08 -41.37
N LEU A 676 27.08 39.32 -42.19
CA LEU A 676 25.70 38.91 -41.93
C LEU A 676 25.46 37.50 -42.50
N GLY A 677 25.12 36.52 -41.65
CA GLY A 677 24.48 35.28 -42.12
C GLY A 677 24.94 33.99 -41.43
N GLU A 678 26.15 33.92 -40.87
CA GLU A 678 26.58 32.71 -40.16
C GLU A 678 26.16 32.72 -38.70
N MET A 679 25.35 31.72 -38.32
CA MET A 679 24.99 31.49 -36.93
C MET A 679 26.23 31.07 -36.15
N SER A 680 26.71 31.93 -35.24
CA SER A 680 27.92 31.67 -34.47
C SER A 680 27.81 30.34 -33.72
N VAL A 681 28.94 29.64 -33.58
CA VAL A 681 29.05 28.33 -32.90
C VAL A 681 28.34 28.32 -31.54
N ALA A 682 28.25 29.47 -30.87
CA ALA A 682 27.57 29.64 -29.62
C ALA A 682 26.04 29.63 -29.66
N LYS A 683 25.41 30.14 -30.73
CA LYS A 683 23.94 30.08 -30.88
C LYS A 683 23.47 28.64 -31.09
N LYS A 684 24.33 27.79 -31.69
CA LYS A 684 24.13 26.34 -31.81
C LYS A 684 24.24 25.64 -30.43
N MET A 685 25.23 25.99 -29.62
CA MET A 685 25.39 25.46 -28.25
C MET A 685 24.27 25.94 -27.29
N ALA A 686 23.75 27.16 -27.48
CA ALA A 686 22.63 27.69 -26.70
C ALA A 686 21.30 26.99 -27.00
N LEU A 687 21.05 26.59 -28.26
CA LEU A 687 19.87 25.81 -28.64
C LEU A 687 19.86 24.44 -27.97
N LEU A 688 21.01 23.75 -27.93
CA LEU A 688 21.15 22.44 -27.27
C LEU A 688 20.76 22.52 -25.79
N VAL A 689 21.18 23.58 -25.09
CA VAL A 689 20.89 23.72 -23.66
C VAL A 689 19.54 24.31 -23.34
N PHE A 690 18.99 25.16 -24.20
CA PHE A 690 17.60 25.59 -24.05
C PHE A 690 16.64 24.40 -24.11
N ILE A 691 16.86 23.46 -25.04
CA ILE A 691 16.06 22.24 -25.16
C ILE A 691 16.21 21.41 -23.87
N ASN A 692 17.44 21.21 -23.41
CA ASN A 692 17.69 20.37 -22.23
C ASN A 692 17.15 20.98 -20.93
N PHE A 693 17.25 22.30 -20.78
CA PHE A 693 16.64 23.04 -19.67
C PHE A 693 15.10 23.03 -19.74
N SER A 694 14.52 23.22 -20.91
CA SER A 694 13.07 23.28 -21.09
C SER A 694 12.38 21.94 -20.81
N CYS A 695 13.07 20.82 -21.05
CA CYS A 695 12.57 19.48 -20.75
C CYS A 695 12.77 19.09 -19.28
N GLY A 696 13.85 19.53 -18.62
CA GLY A 696 14.20 19.11 -17.25
C GLY A 696 13.72 20.04 -16.12
N ALA A 697 13.72 21.36 -16.33
CA ALA A 697 13.44 22.34 -15.28
C ALA A 697 11.98 22.29 -14.74
N PRO A 698 10.93 22.10 -15.57
CA PRO A 698 9.57 21.96 -15.07
C PRO A 698 9.42 20.79 -14.10
N ILE A 699 10.10 19.67 -14.36
CA ILE A 699 10.01 18.45 -13.55
C ILE A 699 10.64 18.68 -12.17
N ALA A 700 11.83 19.29 -12.13
CA ALA A 700 12.51 19.63 -10.87
C ALA A 700 11.69 20.62 -10.04
N PHE A 701 11.11 21.63 -10.69
CA PHE A 701 10.25 22.62 -10.04
C PHE A 701 9.01 21.97 -9.43
N PHE A 702 8.22 21.24 -10.23
CA PHE A 702 7.00 20.61 -9.73
C PHE A 702 7.27 19.53 -8.67
N GLY A 703 8.36 18.77 -8.83
CA GLY A 703 8.81 17.78 -7.85
C GLY A 703 9.13 18.42 -6.48
N LEU A 704 9.88 19.53 -6.46
CA LEU A 704 10.20 20.25 -5.23
C LEU A 704 8.96 20.87 -4.58
N THR A 705 8.03 21.45 -5.35
CA THR A 705 6.79 22.00 -4.80
C THR A 705 5.88 20.93 -4.19
N ALA A 706 5.85 19.73 -4.80
CA ALA A 706 5.12 18.59 -4.25
C ALA A 706 5.73 18.12 -2.92
N LEU A 707 7.06 18.08 -2.80
CA LEU A 707 7.74 17.75 -1.54
C LEU A 707 7.50 18.79 -0.44
N ALA A 708 7.45 20.06 -0.80
CA ALA A 708 7.17 21.18 0.11
C ALA A 708 5.71 21.20 0.61
N GLY A 709 4.85 20.28 0.13
CA GLY A 709 3.45 20.17 0.54
C GLY A 709 2.46 20.97 -0.31
N TYR A 710 2.92 21.56 -1.43
CA TYR A 710 2.10 22.38 -2.32
C TYR A 710 2.14 21.84 -3.76
N PRO A 711 1.43 20.73 -4.08
CA PRO A 711 1.41 20.19 -5.43
C PRO A 711 0.66 21.14 -6.39
N LEU A 712 1.41 21.87 -7.22
CA LEU A 712 0.87 22.84 -8.19
C LEU A 712 0.31 22.21 -9.47
N ILE A 713 0.59 20.93 -9.72
CA ILE A 713 0.07 20.17 -10.86
C ILE A 713 -0.74 18.98 -10.34
N ASN A 714 -1.92 18.78 -10.93
CA ASN A 714 -2.69 17.55 -10.74
C ASN A 714 -1.89 16.34 -11.22
N VAL A 715 -1.85 15.29 -10.41
CA VAL A 715 -1.01 14.09 -10.63
C VAL A 715 -1.22 13.45 -12.02
N THR A 716 -2.43 13.52 -12.58
CA THR A 716 -2.72 13.06 -13.96
C THR A 716 -1.95 13.84 -15.03
N LYS A 717 -1.77 15.15 -14.84
CA LYS A 717 -0.96 15.98 -15.74
C LYS A 717 0.55 15.77 -15.50
N SER A 718 0.96 15.44 -14.28
CA SER A 718 2.34 15.03 -13.97
C SER A 718 2.76 13.78 -14.75
N LYS A 719 1.84 12.85 -15.00
CA LYS A 719 2.10 11.64 -15.81
C LYS A 719 2.58 11.99 -17.23
N ILE A 720 1.90 12.92 -17.90
CA ILE A 720 2.30 13.39 -19.24
C ILE A 720 3.70 14.01 -19.19
N LEU A 721 3.97 14.84 -18.18
CA LEU A 721 5.24 15.51 -17.98
C LEU A 721 6.40 14.50 -17.75
N LEU A 722 6.19 13.49 -16.91
CA LEU A 722 7.19 12.48 -16.54
C LEU A 722 7.42 11.41 -17.60
N VAL A 723 6.40 11.06 -18.38
CA VAL A 723 6.47 9.94 -19.33
C VAL A 723 6.77 10.41 -20.74
N PHE A 724 6.31 11.62 -21.12
CA PHE A 724 6.54 12.17 -22.46
C PHE A 724 7.62 13.25 -22.48
N PHE A 725 7.55 14.27 -21.64
CA PHE A 725 8.49 15.40 -21.74
C PHE A 725 9.87 15.10 -21.18
N TYR A 726 9.94 14.34 -20.09
CA TYR A 726 11.20 13.94 -19.46
C TYR A 726 12.17 13.24 -20.44
N PRO A 727 11.74 12.27 -21.27
CA PRO A 727 12.68 11.56 -22.14
C PRO A 727 12.93 12.24 -23.49
N LEU A 728 12.22 13.34 -23.82
CA LEU A 728 12.48 14.11 -25.04
C LEU A 728 13.89 14.71 -25.07
N ASN A 729 14.44 15.04 -23.90
CA ASN A 729 15.82 15.50 -23.74
C ASN A 729 16.80 14.50 -24.39
N SER A 730 16.79 13.26 -23.90
CA SER A 730 17.66 12.17 -24.36
C SER A 730 17.39 11.72 -25.80
N CYS A 731 16.18 11.97 -26.31
CA CYS A 731 15.84 11.75 -27.71
C CYS A 731 16.45 12.82 -28.63
N ALA A 732 16.48 14.09 -28.22
CA ALA A 732 16.93 15.20 -29.06
C ALA A 732 18.46 15.28 -29.17
N ASP A 733 19.19 14.91 -28.12
CA ASP A 733 20.64 15.05 -27.99
C ASP A 733 21.44 14.51 -29.21
N PRO A 734 21.24 13.25 -29.68
CA PRO A 734 21.93 12.71 -30.87
C PRO A 734 21.77 13.54 -32.14
N TYR A 735 20.55 14.01 -32.39
CA TYR A 735 20.21 14.74 -33.62
C TYR A 735 20.74 16.18 -33.55
N LEU A 736 20.72 16.78 -32.36
CA LEU A 736 21.33 18.07 -32.14
C LEU A 736 22.85 18.00 -32.39
N TYR A 737 23.54 16.96 -31.91
CA TYR A 737 24.96 16.79 -32.22
C TYR A 737 25.22 16.56 -33.72
N ALA A 738 24.38 15.75 -34.37
CA ALA A 738 24.50 15.46 -35.80
C ALA A 738 24.30 16.69 -36.69
N ILE A 739 23.34 17.55 -36.34
CA ILE A 739 23.04 18.76 -37.12
C ILE A 739 24.03 19.89 -36.81
N LEU A 740 24.37 20.06 -35.53
CA LEU A 740 25.11 21.24 -35.06
C LEU A 740 26.63 21.08 -35.14
N THR A 741 27.16 19.85 -35.17
CA THR A 741 28.62 19.59 -35.15
C THR A 741 29.14 19.18 -36.52
N SER A 742 29.99 20.01 -37.14
CA SER A 742 30.64 19.69 -38.44
C SER A 742 31.53 18.46 -38.36
N GLN A 743 32.27 18.29 -37.26
CA GLN A 743 33.16 17.15 -37.05
C GLN A 743 32.41 15.81 -37.05
N TYR A 744 31.25 15.74 -36.36
CA TYR A 744 30.43 14.53 -36.35
C TYR A 744 29.88 14.18 -37.74
N ARG A 745 29.50 15.19 -38.54
CA ARG A 745 29.05 14.97 -39.92
C ARG A 745 30.16 14.41 -40.80
N GLN A 746 31.39 14.90 -40.65
CA GLN A 746 32.56 14.36 -41.36
C GLN A 746 32.85 12.91 -40.96
N ASP A 747 32.79 12.62 -39.66
CA ASP A 747 32.97 11.29 -39.10
C ASP A 747 31.91 10.31 -39.63
N LEU A 748 30.63 10.69 -39.58
CA LEU A 748 29.51 9.91 -40.10
C LEU A 748 29.65 9.63 -41.60
N LEU A 749 30.03 10.64 -42.40
CA LEU A 749 30.27 10.47 -43.84
C LEU A 749 31.46 9.55 -44.12
N THR A 750 32.50 9.60 -43.28
CA THR A 750 33.66 8.70 -43.39
C THR A 750 33.26 7.26 -43.08
N LEU A 751 32.43 7.04 -42.05
CA LEU A 751 31.89 5.72 -41.74
C LEU A 751 31.00 5.17 -42.87
N LEU A 752 30.07 5.98 -43.38
CA LEU A 752 29.19 5.61 -44.51
C LEU A 752 30.01 5.24 -45.76
N SER A 753 31.11 5.96 -46.01
CA SER A 753 32.01 5.67 -47.12
C SER A 753 32.74 4.33 -46.99
N LYS A 754 33.00 3.86 -45.75
CA LYS A 754 33.59 2.53 -45.49
C LYS A 754 32.57 1.40 -45.72
N PHE A 755 31.28 1.66 -45.54
CA PHE A 755 30.20 0.72 -45.84
C PHE A 755 29.71 0.77 -47.30
N GLY A 756 30.38 1.55 -48.18
CA GLY A 756 30.09 1.59 -49.62
C GLY A 756 29.01 2.59 -50.04
N LEU A 757 28.38 3.33 -49.11
CA LEU A 757 27.44 4.42 -49.41
C LEU A 757 28.15 5.79 -49.45
N CYS A 758 27.75 6.69 -50.35
CA CYS A 758 28.24 8.09 -50.40
C CYS A 758 29.75 8.33 -50.67
N ARG A 759 30.44 7.41 -51.38
CA ARG A 759 31.87 7.52 -51.74
C ARG A 759 32.26 8.85 -52.43
N GLN A 760 31.38 9.41 -53.27
CA GLN A 760 31.63 10.67 -53.99
C GLN A 760 31.54 11.94 -53.12
N ARG A 761 30.72 11.95 -52.05
CA ARG A 761 30.60 13.11 -51.13
C ARG A 761 31.74 13.15 -50.11
N ALA A 762 32.24 11.99 -49.67
CA ALA A 762 33.40 11.90 -48.79
C ALA A 762 34.70 12.43 -49.46
N LEU A 763 34.87 12.23 -50.77
CA LEU A 763 36.01 12.74 -51.53
C LEU A 763 36.01 14.27 -51.70
N LYS A 764 34.83 14.91 -51.79
CA LYS A 764 34.71 16.38 -51.86
C LYS A 764 35.19 17.07 -50.57
N TYR A 765 34.95 16.47 -49.40
CA TYR A 765 35.39 17.04 -48.12
C TYR A 765 36.90 16.90 -47.89
N LYS A 766 37.52 15.82 -48.39
CA LYS A 766 38.97 15.59 -48.25
C LYS A 766 39.82 16.59 -49.06
N HIS A 767 39.25 17.20 -50.11
CA HIS A 767 39.93 18.19 -50.94
C HIS A 767 39.85 19.63 -50.40
N SER A 768 38.93 19.92 -49.48
CA SER A 768 38.75 21.28 -48.92
C SER A 768 39.78 21.65 -47.85
N ASP A 769 40.33 20.67 -47.12
CA ASP A 769 41.37 20.91 -46.09
C ASP A 769 42.78 21.12 -46.69
N SER A 770 42.99 20.84 -47.97
CA SER A 770 44.32 20.94 -48.60
C SER A 770 44.66 22.34 -49.17
N MET A 771 43.77 23.33 -49.05
CA MET A 771 43.92 24.61 -49.77
C MET A 771 44.25 25.84 -48.90
N HIS A 772 44.76 25.65 -47.67
CA HIS A 772 45.30 26.72 -46.82
C HIS A 772 46.66 26.34 -46.21
N GLY A 773 47.69 26.29 -47.07
CA GLY A 773 49.08 26.15 -46.66
C GLY A 773 50.02 26.53 -47.82
N THR A 774 50.37 27.80 -47.92
CA THR A 774 51.31 28.36 -48.91
C THR A 774 52.77 28.03 -48.55
N SER A 775 53.56 27.53 -49.51
CA SER A 775 54.91 28.05 -49.78
C SER A 775 55.58 27.48 -51.03
N HIS A 776 56.29 28.39 -51.70
CA HIS A 776 57.20 28.24 -52.83
C HIS A 776 58.12 27.00 -52.77
N TYR A 777 58.29 26.30 -53.90
CA TYR A 777 59.59 25.87 -54.45
C TYR A 777 59.42 25.43 -55.92
N THR A 778 60.44 25.72 -56.72
CA THR A 778 60.47 25.65 -58.18
C THR A 778 61.12 24.35 -58.71
N ILE A 779 60.68 23.92 -59.89
CA ILE A 779 61.39 23.21 -60.99
C ILE A 779 61.32 21.65 -61.11
N ARG A 780 60.77 21.26 -62.28
CA ARG A 780 60.99 20.12 -63.21
C ARG A 780 60.53 18.68 -62.90
N GLY A 781 59.70 18.16 -63.82
CA GLY A 781 59.86 16.82 -64.42
C GLY A 781 58.57 16.01 -64.68
N SER A 782 58.27 15.74 -65.97
CA SER A 782 57.39 14.67 -66.54
C SER A 782 55.90 14.64 -66.12
N ILE A 783 54.90 15.05 -66.92
CA ILE A 783 54.37 14.45 -68.18
C ILE A 783 54.30 12.91 -68.11
N GLU A 784 53.13 12.32 -67.81
CA GLU A 784 52.16 11.76 -68.78
C GLU A 784 51.13 10.79 -68.12
N ARG A 785 49.90 10.75 -68.70
CA ARG A 785 48.70 9.93 -68.36
C ARG A 785 47.87 10.50 -67.20
N GLU A 786 46.63 10.94 -67.34
CA GLU A 786 45.51 10.43 -68.15
C GLU A 786 44.65 11.60 -68.69
N HIS A 787 44.64 11.79 -70.01
CA HIS A 787 43.67 12.63 -70.70
C HIS A 787 42.66 11.69 -71.38
N SER A 788 41.39 11.71 -70.94
CA SER A 788 40.17 11.47 -71.77
C SER A 788 39.00 10.90 -70.95
N VAL A 789 38.48 11.66 -69.98
CA VAL A 789 37.07 11.52 -69.51
C VAL A 789 36.45 12.88 -69.11
N GLY A 790 37.26 13.93 -68.87
CA GLY A 790 36.80 15.21 -68.33
C GLY A 790 36.02 16.14 -69.27
N GLN A 791 35.89 15.86 -70.57
CA GLN A 791 35.41 16.89 -71.52
C GLN A 791 33.91 16.84 -71.87
N LYS A 792 33.15 15.84 -71.40
CA LYS A 792 31.70 15.75 -71.68
C LYS A 792 30.77 16.11 -70.51
N CYS A 793 31.28 16.29 -69.29
CA CYS A 793 30.46 16.66 -68.12
C CYS A 793 30.51 18.16 -67.76
N GLN A 794 31.43 18.91 -68.37
CA GLN A 794 31.62 20.34 -68.09
C GLN A 794 30.66 21.26 -68.85
N LYS A 795 29.95 20.75 -69.88
CA LYS A 795 28.98 21.54 -70.67
C LYS A 795 27.55 21.53 -70.12
N ILE A 796 27.19 20.58 -69.24
CA ILE A 796 25.82 20.49 -68.70
C ILE A 796 25.70 21.28 -67.38
N VAL A 797 26.75 21.32 -66.56
CA VAL A 797 26.73 22.06 -65.27
C VAL A 797 26.91 23.59 -65.45
N ALA A 798 27.53 24.03 -66.56
CA ALA A 798 27.70 25.46 -66.83
C ALA A 798 26.40 26.16 -67.29
N ALA A 799 25.44 25.43 -67.88
CA ALA A 799 24.17 25.98 -68.35
C ALA A 799 23.15 26.18 -67.22
N GLU A 800 23.21 25.38 -66.16
CA GLU A 800 22.28 25.44 -65.02
C GLU A 800 22.72 26.46 -63.96
N ALA A 801 24.03 26.69 -63.81
CA ALA A 801 24.59 27.68 -62.90
C ALA A 801 24.36 29.14 -63.35
N GLN A 802 24.22 29.39 -64.67
CA GLN A 802 23.89 30.72 -65.19
C GLN A 802 22.39 31.05 -65.12
N ASN A 803 21.51 30.05 -65.10
CA ASN A 803 20.06 30.27 -64.98
C ASN A 803 19.63 30.55 -63.53
N MET A 804 20.38 30.06 -62.53
CA MET A 804 20.11 30.27 -61.10
C MET A 804 20.56 31.64 -60.57
N LEU A 805 21.38 32.39 -61.32
CA LEU A 805 21.88 33.72 -60.93
C LEU A 805 21.02 34.88 -61.45
N ARG A 806 19.91 34.61 -62.17
CA ARG A 806 19.13 35.66 -62.88
C ARG A 806 17.82 36.09 -62.21
N ASN A 807 17.28 35.34 -61.25
CA ASN A 807 15.98 35.70 -60.66
C ASN A 807 16.12 36.03 -59.17
N ASN A 808 16.12 37.33 -58.92
CA ASN A 808 16.25 38.00 -57.64
C ASN A 808 14.84 38.43 -57.20
N GLU A 809 14.17 37.76 -56.26
CA GLU A 809 12.95 38.26 -55.59
C GLU A 809 12.85 37.78 -54.12
N ASP A 810 13.08 38.74 -53.22
CA ASP A 810 12.38 39.15 -51.99
C ASP A 810 11.38 38.24 -51.22
N TYR A 811 11.59 38.18 -49.89
CA TYR A 811 10.69 37.92 -48.72
C TYR A 811 9.87 36.59 -48.69
N VAL A 812 9.73 35.81 -47.60
CA VAL A 812 9.69 35.99 -46.12
C VAL A 812 10.33 34.77 -45.44
#